data_AF-A0A5C4WI00-F1
#
_entry.id   AF-A0A5C4WI00-F1
#
_cell.length_a   1.000
_cell.length_b   1.000
_cell.length_c   1.000
_cell.angle_alpha   90.00
_cell.angle_beta   90.00
_cell.angle_gamma   90.00
#
_symmetry.space_group_name_H-M   'P 1'
#
loop_
_entity.id
_entity.type
_entity.pdbx_description
1 polymer ?
#
loop_
_entity_poly.entity_id
_entity_poly.type
_entity_poly.pdbx_seq_one_letter_code
_entity_poly.pdbx_strand_id
1 'polypeptide(L)'
;MTGRNAPDAGRLRTAARELVDVALTIQEAAAHATAALTDVAPLRALPQAPSAAWPAYRALLRTTTNGQGLGCAFTGGGRLSTAAAKAGAMVGAESLAVRVLATSLRLRVAAVAVAHPELTADPMLARLIDAAAADRDLEAVRALRALLKDRGAVRALSQLAPVFGEVLALRALLDENPLNDAAAWLIATGKGFATADPITGMSNRAIAVLDTGEGAARRIELTAAESARLCTRGSLLGFLGNISALGTTGRALIQSVEGPDGVIRHVLQAPGMRVGRPDGESPQDLLGAFSSAVLASSPYSRALAEAVADYGPPPGAELALVGHSAGGAAIMNLAQDPGFCARHTVTHAVAIGSPVDFKRPAGTWVASVTNQHDIIPTLDGQGAGTCFDLHPDWYVVDYGDSTHLFPLCHSIDHYRANLADDLPEARDLIDERLTPYRGRVVRSQAYLLFDRAPEPEGSPFLTVPTRAFDGPEGTVDLPIRCRDRDALTAYFAVHPAATAGLLEGTGLGPAVQVAGRVLVAVHVARNRHTTVGGYGELQVGVVVPGPFRRHRRSPAWPDLLRAADLRRSGSFLVGSAVDTPIMRALGPRLWGGETYLTPLEIRLGARSAHVTADLILTLRGRLGPGLPLSDPGLVGYAREGGAVLRSCVRTRGRARLHAAPSLRLVVEPRSAHPLADRLRELGLDGARPLLCLSATTLQTLRDTAVPVPPG
;
A
#
# COMPACT_ATOMS: atom_id res chain seq x y z
N MET A 1 42.16 44.59 -14.41
CA MET A 1 42.63 43.38 -13.71
C MET A 1 41.68 43.18 -12.54
N THR A 2 40.72 42.26 -12.57
CA THR A 2 40.86 40.87 -12.11
C THR A 2 39.84 39.94 -12.78
N GLY A 3 40.20 39.40 -13.94
CA GLY A 3 39.68 38.11 -14.39
C GLY A 3 40.52 37.02 -13.72
N ARG A 4 39.95 36.30 -12.77
CA ARG A 4 40.55 35.08 -12.20
C ARG A 4 39.48 33.99 -12.18
N ASN A 5 39.60 33.06 -13.14
CA ASN A 5 39.22 31.66 -13.08
C ASN A 5 38.02 31.31 -12.17
N ALA A 6 36.79 31.60 -12.60
CA ALA A 6 35.69 30.76 -12.16
C ALA A 6 35.93 29.36 -12.75
N PRO A 7 35.97 28.28 -11.95
CA PRO A 7 36.13 26.94 -12.48
C PRO A 7 34.95 26.63 -13.40
N ASP A 8 35.25 26.27 -14.64
CA ASP A 8 34.26 25.82 -15.61
C ASP A 8 33.65 24.49 -15.13
N ALA A 9 32.33 24.46 -14.91
CA ALA A 9 31.61 23.27 -14.43
C ALA A 9 31.88 22.04 -15.31
N GLY A 10 32.08 22.23 -16.61
CA GLY A 10 32.46 21.15 -17.53
C GLY A 10 33.82 20.53 -17.17
N ARG A 11 34.82 21.35 -16.85
CA ARG A 11 36.15 20.87 -16.45
C ARG A 11 36.12 20.10 -15.13
N LEU A 12 35.31 20.55 -14.17
CA LEU A 12 35.13 19.86 -12.89
C LEU A 12 34.50 18.48 -13.09
N ARG A 13 33.48 18.35 -13.96
CA ARG A 13 32.87 17.06 -14.31
C ARG A 13 33.86 16.13 -15.03
N THR A 14 34.66 16.65 -15.97
CA THR A 14 35.71 15.85 -16.64
C THR A 14 36.74 15.34 -15.66
N ALA A 15 37.26 16.20 -14.77
CA ALA A 15 38.20 15.80 -13.74
C ALA A 15 37.59 14.77 -12.77
N ALA A 16 36.31 14.94 -12.38
CA ALA A 16 35.61 13.96 -11.57
C ALA A 16 35.54 12.59 -12.25
N ARG A 17 35.24 12.56 -13.56
CA ARG A 17 35.23 11.32 -14.34
C ARG A 17 36.61 10.66 -14.41
N GLU A 18 37.67 11.43 -14.67
CA GLU A 18 39.04 10.90 -14.65
C GLU A 18 39.42 10.29 -13.29
N LEU A 19 39.02 10.93 -12.19
CA LEU A 19 39.27 10.40 -10.85
C LEU A 19 38.49 9.10 -10.58
N VAL A 20 37.31 8.89 -11.19
CA VAL A 20 36.61 7.60 -11.14
C VAL A 20 37.46 6.52 -11.80
N ASP A 21 37.99 6.77 -12.99
CA ASP A 21 38.81 5.80 -13.73
C ASP A 21 40.10 5.45 -12.96
N VAL A 22 40.70 6.45 -12.31
CA VAL A 22 41.84 6.26 -11.40
C VAL A 22 41.44 5.42 -10.19
N ALA A 23 40.31 5.71 -9.53
CA ALA A 23 39.83 4.95 -8.39
C ALA A 23 39.57 3.48 -8.74
N LEU A 24 38.99 3.21 -9.90
CA LEU A 24 38.78 1.86 -10.44
C LEU A 24 40.11 1.13 -10.65
N THR A 25 41.10 1.80 -11.26
CA THR A 25 42.43 1.23 -11.48
C THR A 25 43.12 0.89 -10.16
N ILE A 26 43.00 1.75 -9.15
CA ILE A 26 43.55 1.52 -7.80
C ILE A 26 42.84 0.33 -7.15
N GLN A 27 41.52 0.19 -7.32
CA GLN A 27 40.76 -0.93 -6.80
C GLN A 27 41.16 -2.26 -7.45
N GLU A 28 41.40 -2.29 -8.76
CA GLU A 28 41.91 -3.46 -9.48
C GLU A 28 43.32 -3.84 -8.99
N ALA A 29 44.21 -2.85 -8.83
CA ALA A 29 45.54 -3.08 -8.27
C ALA A 29 45.49 -3.64 -6.84
N ALA A 30 44.56 -3.15 -6.01
CA ALA A 30 44.32 -3.68 -4.67
C ALA A 30 43.78 -5.12 -4.68
N ALA A 31 42.90 -5.45 -5.62
CA ALA A 31 42.42 -6.82 -5.82
C ALA A 31 43.54 -7.77 -6.22
N HIS A 32 44.42 -7.35 -7.13
CA HIS A 32 45.59 -8.14 -7.52
C HIS A 32 46.57 -8.32 -6.35
N ALA A 33 46.84 -7.26 -5.58
CA ALA A 33 47.70 -7.32 -4.39
C ALA A 33 47.12 -8.24 -3.30
N THR A 34 45.80 -8.17 -3.07
CA THR A 34 45.10 -9.03 -2.11
C THR A 34 45.08 -10.49 -2.56
N ALA A 35 44.84 -10.75 -3.85
CA ALA A 35 44.92 -12.09 -4.42
C ALA A 35 46.34 -12.67 -4.26
N ALA A 36 47.38 -11.91 -4.58
CA ALA A 36 48.77 -12.33 -4.39
C ALA A 36 49.13 -12.60 -2.92
N LEU A 37 48.59 -11.81 -1.98
CA LEU A 37 48.78 -12.00 -0.54
C LEU A 37 48.07 -13.26 -0.01
N THR A 38 46.93 -13.62 -0.60
CA THR A 38 46.08 -14.74 -0.16
C THR A 38 46.29 -16.04 -0.94
N ASP A 39 47.13 -16.02 -1.97
CA ASP A 39 47.47 -17.20 -2.77
C ASP A 39 48.27 -18.23 -1.95
N VAL A 40 47.91 -19.50 -2.14
CA VAL A 40 48.48 -20.66 -1.44
C VAL A 40 49.91 -20.96 -1.92
N ALA A 41 50.26 -20.60 -3.16
CA ALA A 41 51.59 -20.84 -3.72
C ALA A 41 52.72 -20.06 -2.99
N PRO A 42 52.65 -18.72 -2.82
CA PRO A 42 53.64 -17.97 -2.04
C PRO A 42 53.63 -18.34 -0.54
N LEU A 43 52.46 -18.70 0.02
CA LEU A 43 52.35 -19.22 1.39
C LEU A 43 53.07 -20.57 1.59
N ARG A 44 53.09 -21.42 0.57
CA ARG A 44 53.83 -22.70 0.57
C ARG A 44 55.33 -22.54 0.28
N ALA A 45 55.74 -21.46 -0.39
CA ALA A 45 57.14 -21.17 -0.68
C ALA A 45 57.89 -20.51 0.50
N LEU A 46 57.16 -19.93 1.46
CA LEU A 46 57.69 -19.28 2.66
C LEU A 46 58.71 -20.12 3.47
N PRO A 47 58.49 -21.43 3.70
CA PRO A 47 59.46 -22.29 4.38
C PRO A 47 60.67 -22.66 3.50
N GLN A 48 60.54 -22.58 2.16
CA GLN A 48 61.53 -23.06 1.20
C GLN A 48 62.52 -21.97 0.76
N ALA A 49 62.11 -20.71 0.73
CA ALA A 49 62.95 -19.56 0.36
C ALA A 49 62.66 -18.31 1.22
N PRO A 50 62.90 -18.36 2.54
CA PRO A 50 62.45 -17.34 3.48
C PRO A 50 63.08 -15.96 3.26
N SER A 51 64.32 -15.90 2.78
CA SER A 51 65.05 -14.64 2.51
C SER A 51 64.45 -13.82 1.38
N ALA A 52 63.76 -14.45 0.42
CA ALA A 52 63.10 -13.78 -0.70
C ALA A 52 61.58 -13.63 -0.49
N ALA A 53 60.93 -14.63 0.11
CA ALA A 53 59.48 -14.62 0.31
C ALA A 53 59.02 -13.64 1.41
N TRP A 54 59.79 -13.50 2.49
CA TRP A 54 59.40 -12.63 3.61
C TRP A 54 59.40 -11.13 3.27
N PRO A 55 60.42 -10.58 2.57
CA PRO A 55 60.37 -9.21 2.08
C PRO A 55 59.20 -8.95 1.12
N ALA A 56 58.92 -9.89 0.20
CA ALA A 56 57.81 -9.76 -0.75
C ALA A 56 56.44 -9.77 -0.04
N TYR A 57 56.23 -10.70 0.90
CA TYR A 57 55.01 -10.77 1.70
C TYR A 57 54.83 -9.52 2.58
N ARG A 58 55.89 -9.05 3.22
CA ARG A 58 55.88 -7.79 3.99
C ARG A 58 55.60 -6.58 3.11
N ALA A 59 56.13 -6.55 1.89
CA ALA A 59 55.87 -5.47 0.94
C ALA A 59 54.39 -5.47 0.54
N LEU A 60 53.83 -6.62 0.14
CA LEU A 60 52.40 -6.74 -0.19
C LEU A 60 51.51 -6.34 0.98
N LEU A 61 51.78 -6.87 2.18
CA LEU A 61 51.02 -6.55 3.38
C LEU A 61 51.10 -5.05 3.70
N ARG A 62 52.30 -4.44 3.65
CA ARG A 62 52.45 -3.00 3.86
C ARG A 62 51.71 -2.21 2.79
N THR A 63 51.75 -2.62 1.53
CA THR A 63 51.05 -1.94 0.44
C THR A 63 49.53 -1.96 0.66
N THR A 64 48.97 -3.04 1.20
CA THR A 64 47.52 -3.21 1.43
C THR A 64 47.03 -2.78 2.81
N THR A 65 47.91 -2.26 3.69
CA THR A 65 47.51 -1.77 5.03
C THR A 65 48.05 -0.37 5.37
N ASN A 66 49.06 0.13 4.67
CA ASN A 66 49.67 1.42 4.95
C ASN A 66 48.92 2.55 4.24
N GLY A 67 48.63 3.63 4.96
CA GLY A 67 48.02 4.85 4.41
C GLY A 67 48.86 5.60 3.38
N GLN A 68 50.18 5.32 3.30
CA GLN A 68 51.09 5.80 2.24
C GLN A 68 51.13 4.87 1.00
N GLY A 69 50.46 3.71 1.07
CA GLY A 69 50.28 2.77 -0.04
C GLY A 69 48.84 2.78 -0.56
N LEU A 70 48.21 1.62 -0.69
CA LEU A 70 46.80 1.51 -1.12
C LEU A 70 45.79 1.76 0.02
N GLY A 71 46.24 1.97 1.26
CA GLY A 71 45.37 1.97 2.45
C GLY A 71 44.88 0.56 2.81
N CYS A 72 43.92 0.40 3.74
CA CYS A 72 43.31 -0.91 4.02
C CYS A 72 42.41 -1.33 2.85
N ALA A 73 43.00 -1.91 1.81
CA ALA A 73 42.35 -2.23 0.55
C ALA A 73 42.21 -3.75 0.33
N PHE A 74 41.79 -4.49 1.37
CA PHE A 74 41.53 -5.92 1.25
C PHE A 74 40.23 -6.16 0.47
N THR A 75 40.35 -6.63 -0.78
CA THR A 75 39.22 -6.92 -1.66
C THR A 75 39.16 -8.42 -1.99
N GLY A 76 37.97 -9.03 -1.95
CA GLY A 76 37.75 -10.44 -2.28
C GLY A 76 36.84 -11.21 -1.30
N GLY A 77 36.20 -12.28 -1.78
CA GLY A 77 35.13 -13.03 -1.08
C GLY A 77 35.58 -14.09 -0.05
N GLY A 78 36.85 -14.11 0.34
CA GLY A 78 37.38 -15.04 1.34
C GLY A 78 37.06 -14.62 2.78
N ARG A 79 36.88 -15.59 3.70
CA ARG A 79 36.62 -15.30 5.12
C ARG A 79 37.68 -14.41 5.78
N LEU A 80 38.95 -14.56 5.38
CA LEU A 80 40.08 -13.77 5.87
C LEU A 80 40.07 -12.32 5.35
N SER A 81 39.77 -12.10 4.06
CA SER A 81 39.67 -10.76 3.49
C SER A 81 38.47 -9.99 4.06
N THR A 82 37.33 -10.65 4.28
CA THR A 82 36.17 -10.03 4.94
C THR A 82 36.45 -9.66 6.39
N ALA A 83 37.19 -10.51 7.14
CA ALA A 83 37.57 -10.20 8.52
C ALA A 83 38.62 -9.08 8.60
N ALA A 84 39.60 -9.07 7.70
CA ALA A 84 40.63 -8.02 7.62
C ALA A 84 40.05 -6.67 7.17
N ALA A 85 39.11 -6.66 6.22
CA ALA A 85 38.38 -5.45 5.82
C ALA A 85 37.57 -4.86 6.99
N LYS A 86 36.85 -5.71 7.75
CA LYS A 86 36.14 -5.28 8.98
C LYS A 86 37.07 -4.75 10.06
N ALA A 87 38.25 -5.35 10.22
CA ALA A 87 39.25 -4.88 11.18
C ALA A 87 39.92 -3.56 10.73
N GLY A 88 40.15 -3.38 9.43
CA GLY A 88 40.67 -2.13 8.85
C GLY A 88 39.70 -0.96 9.01
N ALA A 89 38.39 -1.19 8.83
CA ALA A 89 37.34 -0.21 9.10
C ALA A 89 37.31 0.21 10.58
N MET A 90 37.41 -0.74 11.53
CA MET A 90 37.47 -0.40 12.98
C MET A 90 38.70 0.42 13.40
N VAL A 91 39.74 0.50 12.56
CA VAL A 91 40.99 1.22 12.83
C VAL A 91 41.06 2.56 12.08
N GLY A 92 40.03 2.92 11.29
CA GLY A 92 39.96 4.19 10.56
C GLY A 92 40.97 4.32 9.42
N ALA A 93 41.45 3.21 8.87
CA ALA A 93 42.47 3.20 7.83
C ALA A 93 41.83 3.23 6.42
N GLU A 94 41.55 4.43 5.92
CA GLU A 94 40.81 4.63 4.66
C GLU A 94 41.59 4.15 3.40
N SER A 95 40.89 3.46 2.50
CA SER A 95 41.43 3.01 1.20
C SER A 95 41.77 4.20 0.31
N LEU A 96 42.88 4.12 -0.43
CA LEU A 96 43.24 5.15 -1.43
C LEU A 96 42.16 5.26 -2.52
N ALA A 97 41.58 4.14 -2.94
CA ALA A 97 40.55 4.12 -3.97
C ALA A 97 39.28 4.87 -3.50
N VAL A 98 38.92 4.70 -2.23
CA VAL A 98 37.80 5.40 -1.57
C VAL A 98 38.06 6.90 -1.52
N ARG A 99 39.26 7.34 -1.10
CA ARG A 99 39.63 8.76 -1.06
C ARG A 99 39.62 9.45 -2.42
N VAL A 100 40.11 8.77 -3.45
CA VAL A 100 40.07 9.27 -4.83
C VAL A 100 38.62 9.40 -5.31
N LEU A 101 37.78 8.40 -5.02
CA LEU A 101 36.36 8.42 -5.40
C LEU A 101 35.56 9.48 -4.63
N ALA A 102 35.83 9.67 -3.34
CA ALA A 102 35.28 10.77 -2.54
C ALA A 102 35.67 12.13 -3.13
N THR A 103 36.92 12.29 -3.56
CA THR A 103 37.37 13.50 -4.28
C THR A 103 36.60 13.72 -5.57
N SER A 104 36.33 12.67 -6.35
CA SER A 104 35.46 12.76 -7.53
C SER A 104 34.07 13.30 -7.18
N LEU A 105 33.41 12.74 -6.15
CA LEU A 105 32.08 13.19 -5.72
C LEU A 105 32.09 14.65 -5.26
N ARG A 106 33.14 15.08 -4.56
CA ARG A 106 33.33 16.48 -4.15
C ARG A 106 33.48 17.42 -5.35
N LEU A 107 34.19 17.00 -6.41
CA LEU A 107 34.27 17.76 -7.66
C LEU A 107 32.93 17.87 -8.37
N ARG A 108 32.08 16.82 -8.32
CA ARG A 108 30.71 16.87 -8.86
C ARG A 108 29.84 17.86 -8.09
N VAL A 109 29.86 17.79 -6.75
CA VAL A 109 29.16 18.77 -5.89
C VAL A 109 29.61 20.19 -6.22
N ALA A 110 30.92 20.42 -6.39
CA ALA A 110 31.44 21.72 -6.81
C ALA A 110 30.97 22.12 -8.21
N ALA A 111 30.92 21.19 -9.17
CA ALA A 111 30.42 21.45 -10.52
C ALA A 111 28.94 21.84 -10.53
N VAL A 112 28.12 21.17 -9.72
CA VAL A 112 26.70 21.51 -9.54
C VAL A 112 26.57 22.88 -8.86
N ALA A 113 27.34 23.16 -7.81
CA ALA A 113 27.32 24.46 -7.14
C ALA A 113 27.70 25.64 -8.07
N VAL A 114 28.55 25.41 -9.08
CA VAL A 114 28.85 26.40 -10.12
C VAL A 114 27.67 26.59 -11.07
N ALA A 115 26.98 25.51 -11.44
CA ALA A 115 25.82 25.56 -12.33
C ALA A 115 24.54 26.10 -11.63
N HIS A 116 24.50 26.01 -10.30
CA HIS A 116 23.37 26.40 -9.45
C HIS A 116 23.81 27.41 -8.38
N PRO A 117 23.96 28.71 -8.74
CA PRO A 117 24.43 29.75 -7.82
C PRO A 117 23.57 29.87 -6.55
N GLU A 118 22.28 29.54 -6.63
CA GLU A 118 21.34 29.48 -5.51
C GLU A 118 21.81 28.56 -4.37
N LEU A 119 22.62 27.53 -4.68
CA LEU A 119 23.18 26.63 -3.68
C LEU A 119 24.26 27.30 -2.82
N THR A 120 24.99 28.25 -3.38
CA THR A 120 26.10 28.95 -2.71
C THR A 120 25.67 30.28 -2.09
N ALA A 121 24.51 30.80 -2.49
CA ALA A 121 23.95 32.05 -1.97
C ALA A 121 23.45 31.94 -0.51
N ASP A 122 23.01 30.76 -0.05
CA ASP A 122 22.58 30.54 1.33
C ASP A 122 23.78 30.12 2.21
N PRO A 123 24.14 30.89 3.26
CA PRO A 123 25.28 30.58 4.13
C PRO A 123 25.16 29.24 4.86
N MET A 124 23.95 28.75 5.16
CA MET A 124 23.76 27.45 5.80
C MET A 124 23.98 26.30 4.81
N LEU A 125 23.55 26.49 3.57
CA LEU A 125 23.72 25.51 2.50
C LEU A 125 25.18 25.46 2.04
N ALA A 126 25.81 26.63 1.85
CA ALA A 126 27.24 26.75 1.56
C ALA A 126 28.09 26.05 2.64
N ARG A 127 27.77 26.23 3.93
CA ARG A 127 28.44 25.50 5.02
C ARG A 127 28.27 23.99 4.95
N LEU A 128 27.09 23.50 4.56
CA LEU A 128 26.83 22.08 4.41
C LEU A 128 27.62 21.50 3.22
N ILE A 129 27.59 22.19 2.09
CA ILE A 129 28.33 21.85 0.88
C ILE A 129 29.84 21.87 1.15
N ASP A 130 30.35 22.90 1.82
CA ASP A 130 31.76 23.04 2.21
C ASP A 130 32.18 21.98 3.23
N ALA A 131 31.31 21.63 4.19
CA ALA A 131 31.60 20.57 5.16
C ALA A 131 31.64 19.19 4.50
N ALA A 132 30.73 18.92 3.56
CA ALA A 132 30.75 17.72 2.73
C ALA A 132 32.00 17.69 1.82
N ALA A 133 32.37 18.83 1.23
CA ALA A 133 33.55 18.96 0.39
C ALA A 133 34.88 18.82 1.18
N ALA A 134 34.91 19.17 2.46
CA ALA A 134 36.13 19.26 3.26
C ALA A 134 36.35 18.09 4.24
N ASP A 135 35.66 16.95 4.09
CA ASP A 135 35.86 15.75 4.92
C ASP A 135 35.51 15.96 6.41
N ARG A 136 34.51 16.80 6.71
CA ARG A 136 34.11 17.15 8.08
C ARG A 136 32.72 16.60 8.41
N ASP A 137 32.58 15.28 8.50
CA ASP A 137 31.30 14.58 8.64
C ASP A 137 30.44 15.06 9.82
N LEU A 138 31.08 15.28 10.99
CA LEU A 138 30.41 15.82 12.17
C LEU A 138 29.86 17.23 11.93
N GLU A 139 30.56 18.06 11.16
CA GLU A 139 30.10 19.39 10.80
C GLU A 139 29.02 19.35 9.71
N ALA A 140 29.12 18.43 8.75
CA ALA A 140 28.10 18.21 7.72
C ALA A 140 26.78 17.74 8.34
N VAL A 141 26.82 16.79 9.28
CA VAL A 141 25.62 16.32 10.01
C VAL A 141 25.04 17.44 10.88
N ARG A 142 25.87 18.24 11.54
CA ARG A 142 25.41 19.41 12.32
C ARG A 142 24.79 20.47 11.42
N ALA A 143 25.39 20.76 10.27
CA ALA A 143 24.89 21.71 9.29
C ALA A 143 23.56 21.25 8.69
N LEU A 144 23.44 19.97 8.31
CA LEU A 144 22.19 19.39 7.83
C LEU A 144 21.09 19.42 8.91
N ARG A 145 21.40 19.05 10.16
CA ARG A 145 20.44 19.16 11.27
C ARG A 145 20.03 20.60 11.53
N ALA A 146 20.95 21.56 11.43
CA ALA A 146 20.64 22.98 11.58
C ALA A 146 19.72 23.46 10.45
N LEU A 147 20.00 23.07 9.20
CA LEU A 147 19.18 23.38 8.03
C LEU A 147 17.75 22.82 8.18
N LEU A 148 17.62 21.55 8.56
CA LEU A 148 16.34 20.89 8.81
C LEU A 148 15.56 21.56 9.95
N LYS A 149 16.25 21.96 11.02
CA LYS A 149 15.62 22.60 12.19
C LYS A 149 15.14 24.02 11.89
N ASP A 150 15.89 24.79 11.11
CA ASP A 150 15.56 26.19 10.80
C ASP A 150 14.52 26.32 9.69
N ARG A 151 14.67 25.54 8.61
CA ARG A 151 13.87 25.70 7.38
C ARG A 151 12.74 24.68 7.25
N GLY A 152 12.78 23.60 8.03
CA GLY A 152 11.91 22.44 7.86
C GLY A 152 12.39 21.48 6.76
N ALA A 153 11.94 20.23 6.83
CA ALA A 153 12.43 19.14 5.97
C ALA A 153 12.20 19.39 4.48
N VAL A 154 11.01 19.85 4.10
CA VAL A 154 10.64 20.09 2.69
C VAL A 154 11.56 21.13 2.06
N ARG A 155 11.71 22.30 2.70
CA ARG A 155 12.53 23.39 2.16
C ARG A 155 14.01 23.03 2.10
N ALA A 156 14.52 22.31 3.10
CA ALA A 156 15.89 21.80 3.10
C ALA A 156 16.14 20.79 1.96
N LEU A 157 15.19 19.88 1.71
CA LEU A 157 15.27 18.92 0.60
C LEU A 157 15.23 19.63 -0.76
N SER A 158 14.33 20.60 -0.95
CA SER A 158 14.25 21.38 -2.19
C SER A 158 15.56 22.10 -2.50
N GLN A 159 16.20 22.68 -1.47
CA GLN A 159 17.48 23.36 -1.64
C GLN A 159 18.64 22.40 -1.89
N LEU A 160 18.59 21.17 -1.39
CA LEU A 160 19.67 20.19 -1.58
C LEU A 160 19.49 19.30 -2.80
N ALA A 161 18.32 19.34 -3.45
CA ALA A 161 17.94 18.41 -4.51
C ALA A 161 19.00 18.25 -5.61
N PRO A 162 19.62 19.32 -6.16
CA PRO A 162 20.62 19.17 -7.23
C PRO A 162 21.90 18.41 -6.82
N VAL A 163 22.24 18.40 -5.53
CA VAL A 163 23.43 17.72 -4.99
C VAL A 163 23.07 16.51 -4.12
N PHE A 164 21.79 16.12 -4.08
CA PHE A 164 21.28 15.15 -3.12
C PHE A 164 21.91 13.77 -3.32
N GLY A 165 22.00 13.32 -4.58
CA GLY A 165 22.63 12.04 -4.93
C GLY A 165 24.10 11.98 -4.52
N GLU A 166 24.89 13.01 -4.83
CA GLU A 166 26.30 13.08 -4.48
C GLU A 166 26.53 13.12 -2.97
N VAL A 167 25.72 13.88 -2.22
CA VAL A 167 25.83 13.97 -0.76
C VAL A 167 25.49 12.62 -0.11
N LEU A 168 24.48 11.89 -0.62
CA LEU A 168 24.16 10.55 -0.14
C LEU A 168 25.27 9.54 -0.46
N ALA A 169 25.80 9.56 -1.69
CA ALA A 169 26.89 8.69 -2.09
C ALA A 169 28.16 8.97 -1.27
N LEU A 170 28.48 10.23 -1.01
CA LEU A 170 29.64 10.61 -0.19
C LEU A 170 29.47 10.15 1.25
N ARG A 171 28.29 10.34 1.85
CA ARG A 171 27.99 9.86 3.21
C ARG A 171 28.10 8.34 3.31
N ALA A 172 27.54 7.61 2.35
CA ALA A 172 27.57 6.15 2.33
C ALA A 172 28.95 5.57 2.02
N LEU A 173 29.86 6.37 1.44
CA LEU A 173 31.24 5.97 1.18
C LEU A 173 32.17 6.23 2.39
N LEU A 174 31.83 7.23 3.23
CA LEU A 174 32.63 7.66 4.38
C LEU A 174 32.13 7.13 5.74
N ASP A 175 30.89 6.61 5.83
CA ASP A 175 30.33 6.11 7.10
C ASP A 175 30.89 4.76 7.58
N GLU A 176 31.89 4.22 6.87
CA GLU A 176 32.60 2.95 7.14
C GLU A 176 31.66 1.74 7.33
N ASN A 177 30.44 1.80 6.78
CA ASN A 177 29.47 0.71 6.85
C ASN A 177 29.57 -0.22 5.63
N PRO A 178 30.13 -1.44 5.78
CA PRO A 178 30.39 -2.34 4.65
C PRO A 178 29.13 -2.82 3.90
N LEU A 179 27.93 -2.59 4.45
CA LEU A 179 26.66 -2.90 3.79
C LEU A 179 26.23 -1.83 2.77
N ASN A 180 26.68 -0.58 2.93
CA ASN A 180 26.34 0.56 2.07
C ASN A 180 27.51 0.98 1.15
N ASP A 181 28.76 0.68 1.52
CA ASP A 181 29.96 1.02 0.73
C ASP A 181 29.90 0.50 -0.72
N ALA A 182 29.36 -0.71 -0.93
CA ALA A 182 29.21 -1.29 -2.26
C ALA A 182 28.17 -0.54 -3.11
N ALA A 183 27.09 -0.05 -2.50
CA ALA A 183 26.07 0.76 -3.17
C ALA A 183 26.64 2.12 -3.55
N ALA A 184 27.32 2.78 -2.60
CA ALA A 184 27.98 4.06 -2.82
C ALA A 184 29.02 3.97 -3.94
N TRP A 185 29.80 2.89 -3.98
CA TRP A 185 30.76 2.63 -5.04
C TRP A 185 30.08 2.49 -6.41
N LEU A 186 29.05 1.65 -6.53
CA LEU A 186 28.33 1.44 -7.79
C LEU A 186 27.73 2.73 -8.35
N ILE A 187 27.12 3.54 -7.46
CA ILE A 187 26.56 4.86 -7.79
C ILE A 187 27.66 5.81 -8.24
N ALA A 188 28.72 5.95 -7.44
CA ALA A 188 29.81 6.88 -7.70
C ALA A 188 30.60 6.52 -8.96
N THR A 189 30.70 5.24 -9.33
CA THR A 189 31.36 4.80 -10.57
C THR A 189 30.41 4.68 -11.77
N GLY A 190 29.10 4.87 -11.59
CA GLY A 190 28.10 4.65 -12.66
C GLY A 190 28.01 3.20 -13.14
N LYS A 191 28.49 2.23 -12.34
CA LYS A 191 28.56 0.80 -12.73
C LYS A 191 27.32 0.00 -12.31
N GLY A 192 26.42 0.58 -11.53
CA GLY A 192 25.18 -0.06 -11.13
C GLY A 192 24.33 0.78 -10.20
N PHE A 193 23.12 0.28 -9.93
CA PHE A 193 22.15 0.92 -9.05
C PHE A 193 22.45 0.65 -7.57
N ALA A 194 21.87 1.49 -6.70
CA ALA A 194 21.95 1.34 -5.25
C ALA A 194 21.57 -0.09 -4.82
N THR A 195 22.44 -0.82 -4.11
CA THR A 195 22.14 -2.17 -3.57
C THR A 195 21.37 -2.14 -2.25
N ALA A 196 21.17 -0.95 -1.70
CA ALA A 196 20.40 -0.66 -0.50
C ALA A 196 19.75 0.72 -0.61
N ASP A 197 18.62 0.92 0.07
CA ASP A 197 17.90 2.18 0.12
C ASP A 197 18.76 3.29 0.75
N PRO A 198 19.03 4.40 0.03
CA PRO A 198 19.81 5.52 0.55
C PRO A 198 19.20 6.19 1.79
N ILE A 199 17.88 6.03 2.00
CA ILE A 199 17.15 6.69 3.09
C ILE A 199 17.13 5.82 4.36
N THR A 200 16.81 4.53 4.23
CA THR A 200 16.65 3.58 5.36
C THR A 200 17.81 2.61 5.54
N GLY A 201 18.70 2.46 4.55
CA GLY A 201 19.78 1.47 4.53
C GLY A 201 19.31 0.02 4.30
N MET A 202 18.05 -0.20 3.92
CA MET A 202 17.54 -1.54 3.65
C MET A 202 18.07 -2.10 2.33
N SER A 203 18.68 -3.29 2.34
CA SER A 203 19.17 -3.93 1.11
C SER A 203 18.04 -4.26 0.11
N ASN A 204 18.35 -4.25 -1.18
CA ASN A 204 17.41 -4.64 -2.24
C ASN A 204 16.91 -6.08 -2.08
N ARG A 205 17.72 -6.96 -1.47
CA ARG A 205 17.32 -8.33 -1.15
C ARG A 205 16.22 -8.36 -0.09
N ALA A 206 16.33 -7.52 0.94
CA ALA A 206 15.27 -7.41 1.94
C ALA A 206 13.99 -6.83 1.32
N ILE A 207 14.12 -5.83 0.44
CA ILE A 207 12.99 -5.24 -0.28
C ILE A 207 12.30 -6.25 -1.20
N ALA A 208 13.07 -7.03 -1.96
CA ALA A 208 12.53 -8.08 -2.83
C ALA A 208 11.78 -9.19 -2.04
N VAL A 209 12.17 -9.45 -0.79
CA VAL A 209 11.46 -10.39 0.10
C VAL A 209 10.18 -9.79 0.68
N LEU A 210 10.14 -8.47 0.91
CA LEU A 210 8.94 -7.79 1.40
C LEU A 210 7.93 -7.57 0.28
N ASP A 211 8.39 -7.31 -0.95
CA ASP A 211 7.57 -6.91 -2.09
C ASP A 211 7.26 -8.07 -3.06
N THR A 212 6.57 -9.09 -2.53
CA THR A 212 6.27 -10.38 -3.22
C THR A 212 4.94 -10.40 -3.96
N GLY A 213 4.28 -9.27 -4.16
CA GLY A 213 2.99 -9.22 -4.83
C GLY A 213 3.06 -9.78 -6.26
N GLU A 214 2.23 -10.76 -6.62
CA GLU A 214 2.23 -11.31 -7.99
C GLU A 214 1.87 -10.26 -9.05
N GLY A 215 1.24 -9.15 -8.65
CA GLY A 215 0.68 -8.14 -9.53
C GLY A 215 -0.66 -8.63 -10.08
N ALA A 216 -1.69 -7.80 -9.98
CA ALA A 216 -2.98 -8.09 -10.59
C ALA A 216 -3.65 -6.80 -11.09
N ALA A 217 -4.50 -6.93 -12.08
CA ALA A 217 -5.27 -5.83 -12.63
C ALA A 217 -6.75 -6.22 -12.77
N ARG A 218 -7.64 -5.25 -12.54
CA ARG A 218 -9.08 -5.39 -12.76
C ARG A 218 -9.60 -4.22 -13.56
N ARG A 219 -10.37 -4.50 -14.62
CA ARG A 219 -11.07 -3.46 -15.38
C ARG A 219 -11.98 -2.65 -14.45
N ILE A 220 -11.95 -1.34 -14.64
CA ILE A 220 -12.89 -0.42 -14.01
C ILE A 220 -13.52 0.48 -15.07
N GLU A 221 -14.79 0.81 -14.87
CA GLU A 221 -15.46 1.83 -15.67
C GLU A 221 -15.19 3.19 -15.03
N LEU A 222 -14.72 4.14 -15.84
CA LEU A 222 -14.59 5.53 -15.42
C LEU A 222 -15.98 6.18 -15.43
N THR A 223 -16.22 7.08 -14.49
CA THR A 223 -17.42 7.92 -14.52
C THR A 223 -17.46 8.76 -15.80
N ALA A 224 -18.64 9.25 -16.18
CA ALA A 224 -18.77 10.15 -17.34
C ALA A 224 -17.89 11.41 -17.20
N ALA A 225 -17.76 11.94 -15.98
CA ALA A 225 -16.93 13.10 -15.69
C ALA A 225 -15.42 12.80 -15.82
N GLU A 226 -14.97 11.63 -15.36
CA GLU A 226 -13.57 11.20 -15.55
C GLU A 226 -13.27 10.93 -17.03
N SER A 227 -14.18 10.24 -17.73
CA SER A 227 -14.03 9.94 -19.16
C SER A 227 -13.97 11.19 -20.03
N ALA A 228 -14.73 12.23 -19.68
CA ALA A 228 -14.73 13.51 -20.39
C ALA A 228 -13.41 14.30 -20.26
N ARG A 229 -12.58 13.99 -19.25
CA ARG A 229 -11.25 14.61 -19.06
C ARG A 229 -10.16 13.92 -19.86
N LEU A 230 -10.41 12.71 -20.37
CA LEU A 230 -9.41 11.98 -21.13
C LEU A 230 -9.20 12.61 -22.51
N CYS A 231 -7.96 12.58 -22.99
CA CYS A 231 -7.64 13.06 -24.33
C CYS A 231 -8.38 12.22 -25.39
N THR A 232 -8.98 12.89 -26.36
CA THR A 232 -9.65 12.26 -27.51
C THR A 232 -8.71 12.03 -28.69
N ARG A 233 -7.53 12.66 -28.65
CA ARG A 233 -6.44 12.45 -29.61
C ARG A 233 -5.12 12.25 -28.88
N GLY A 234 -4.26 11.39 -29.44
CA GLY A 234 -2.94 11.12 -28.88
C GLY A 234 -1.95 12.28 -29.05
N SER A 235 -1.27 12.62 -27.96
CA SER A 235 -0.11 13.51 -27.87
C SER A 235 0.57 13.30 -26.51
N LEU A 236 1.84 13.70 -26.38
CA LEU A 236 2.55 13.63 -25.11
C LEU A 236 1.76 14.31 -23.98
N LEU A 237 1.41 15.59 -24.15
CA LEU A 237 0.66 16.34 -23.13
C LEU A 237 -0.72 15.74 -22.87
N GLY A 238 -1.36 15.12 -23.86
CA GLY A 238 -2.63 14.41 -23.69
C GLY A 238 -2.48 13.18 -22.79
N PHE A 239 -1.45 12.37 -23.02
CA PHE A 239 -1.15 11.20 -22.19
C PHE A 239 -0.77 11.59 -20.75
N LEU A 240 0.05 12.64 -20.58
CA LEU A 240 0.36 13.18 -19.24
C LEU A 240 -0.89 13.78 -18.57
N GLY A 241 -1.79 14.38 -19.35
CA GLY A 241 -3.09 14.86 -18.91
C GLY A 241 -3.99 13.75 -18.36
N ASN A 242 -4.02 12.60 -19.03
CA ASN A 242 -4.73 11.43 -18.55
C ASN A 242 -4.12 10.86 -17.27
N ILE A 243 -2.78 10.80 -17.18
CA ILE A 243 -2.09 10.38 -15.95
C ILE A 243 -2.49 11.27 -14.77
N SER A 244 -2.52 12.59 -14.98
CA SER A 244 -3.04 13.55 -14.00
C SER A 244 -4.51 13.29 -13.64
N ALA A 245 -5.37 13.04 -14.64
CA ALA A 245 -6.80 12.80 -14.43
C ALA A 245 -7.10 11.51 -13.64
N LEU A 246 -6.29 10.45 -13.81
CA LEU A 246 -6.40 9.21 -13.02
C LEU A 246 -5.93 9.41 -11.57
N GLY A 247 -4.94 10.29 -11.39
CA GLY A 247 -4.25 10.50 -10.12
C GLY A 247 -3.52 9.25 -9.63
N THR A 248 -2.98 9.32 -8.41
CA THR A 248 -2.22 8.23 -7.80
C THR A 248 -3.12 7.32 -6.97
N THR A 249 -4.13 6.73 -7.61
CA THR A 249 -5.20 5.95 -6.97
C THR A 249 -5.08 4.44 -7.17
N GLY A 250 -3.89 3.94 -7.51
CA GLY A 250 -3.67 2.54 -7.89
C GLY A 250 -4.18 2.21 -9.29
N ARG A 251 -4.36 3.21 -10.16
CA ARG A 251 -4.97 3.03 -11.49
C ARG A 251 -3.96 3.13 -12.62
N ALA A 252 -4.27 2.52 -13.75
CA ALA A 252 -3.59 2.72 -15.03
C ALA A 252 -4.62 2.82 -16.16
N LEU A 253 -4.22 3.37 -17.31
CA LEU A 253 -5.07 3.51 -18.49
C LEU A 253 -4.38 2.93 -19.70
N ILE A 254 -5.14 2.16 -20.48
CA ILE A 254 -4.71 1.67 -21.80
C ILE A 254 -5.66 2.25 -22.85
N GLN A 255 -5.10 2.91 -23.84
CA GLN A 255 -5.85 3.48 -24.97
C GLN A 255 -5.41 2.86 -26.28
N SER A 256 -6.37 2.62 -27.18
CA SER A 256 -6.10 2.35 -28.60
C SER A 256 -6.21 3.66 -29.36
N VAL A 257 -5.16 3.98 -30.12
CA VAL A 257 -5.09 5.17 -30.96
C VAL A 257 -4.99 4.72 -32.42
N GLU A 258 -5.90 5.22 -33.25
CA GLU A 258 -5.81 5.10 -34.70
C GLU A 258 -4.82 6.15 -35.19
N GLY A 259 -3.62 5.72 -35.60
CA GLY A 259 -2.55 6.60 -36.05
C GLY A 259 -2.89 7.33 -37.35
N PRO A 260 -2.05 8.30 -37.79
CA PRO A 260 -2.28 9.03 -39.04
C PRO A 260 -2.31 8.13 -40.28
N ASP A 261 -1.67 6.97 -40.19
CA ASP A 261 -1.60 5.92 -41.20
C ASP A 261 -2.78 4.92 -41.15
N GLY A 262 -3.75 5.15 -40.25
CA GLY A 262 -4.91 4.28 -40.06
C GLY A 262 -4.63 3.00 -39.26
N VAL A 263 -3.39 2.79 -38.80
CA VAL A 263 -3.02 1.62 -37.99
C VAL A 263 -3.41 1.86 -36.54
N ILE A 264 -4.07 0.88 -35.91
CA ILE A 264 -4.41 0.93 -34.49
C ILE A 264 -3.20 0.52 -33.66
N ARG A 265 -2.77 1.39 -32.77
CA ARG A 265 -1.69 1.17 -31.80
C ARG A 265 -2.16 1.40 -30.38
N HIS A 266 -1.38 0.97 -29.40
CA HIS A 266 -1.79 1.01 -28.00
C HIS A 266 -0.85 1.86 -27.14
N VAL A 267 -1.40 2.58 -26.18
CA VAL A 267 -0.63 3.42 -25.24
C VAL A 267 -0.99 3.05 -23.81
N LEU A 268 -0.01 2.55 -23.05
CA LEU A 268 -0.10 2.32 -21.62
C LEU A 268 0.33 3.59 -20.86
N GLN A 269 -0.51 4.04 -19.94
CA GLN A 269 -0.31 5.26 -19.16
C GLN A 269 -0.29 4.92 -17.67
N ALA A 270 0.86 5.12 -17.03
CA ALA A 270 1.15 4.69 -15.67
C ALA A 270 1.41 5.88 -14.71
N PRO A 271 0.48 6.18 -13.79
CA PRO A 271 0.67 7.21 -12.76
C PRO A 271 1.76 6.90 -11.73
N GLY A 272 2.12 7.94 -10.97
CA GLY A 272 3.03 7.83 -9.83
C GLY A 272 2.42 7.18 -8.59
N MET A 273 3.09 7.35 -7.46
CA MET A 273 2.77 6.70 -6.20
C MET A 273 1.62 7.36 -5.41
N ARG A 274 0.81 6.56 -4.71
CA ARG A 274 -0.23 7.01 -3.78
C ARG A 274 0.40 7.51 -2.48
N VAL A 275 0.05 8.72 -2.06
CA VAL A 275 0.45 9.25 -0.75
C VAL A 275 -0.43 8.63 0.34
N GLY A 276 0.14 7.83 1.25
CA GLY A 276 -0.61 7.19 2.33
C GLY A 276 0.20 6.12 3.07
N ARG A 277 -0.43 5.45 4.06
CA ARG A 277 0.18 4.27 4.68
C ARG A 277 0.17 3.10 3.67
N PRO A 278 1.25 2.29 3.61
CA PRO A 278 1.22 1.02 2.90
C PRO A 278 0.06 0.18 3.41
N ASP A 279 -0.88 -0.18 2.55
CA ASP A 279 -1.95 -1.12 2.86
C ASP A 279 -1.73 -2.48 2.17
N GLY A 280 -0.71 -2.61 1.31
CA GLY A 280 -0.42 -3.82 0.55
C GLY A 280 -1.52 -4.21 -0.44
N GLU A 281 -2.45 -3.28 -0.71
CA GLU A 281 -3.54 -3.48 -1.66
C GLU A 281 -3.22 -2.88 -3.03
N SER A 282 -2.33 -1.88 -3.10
CA SER A 282 -1.97 -1.17 -4.32
C SER A 282 -0.46 -1.10 -4.54
N PRO A 283 0.03 -1.41 -5.75
CA PRO A 283 1.46 -1.40 -6.08
C PRO A 283 2.05 0.00 -6.20
N GLN A 284 1.20 1.04 -6.10
CA GLN A 284 1.61 2.44 -6.10
C GLN A 284 1.97 2.94 -4.69
N ASP A 285 2.10 2.10 -3.67
CA ASP A 285 2.55 2.57 -2.35
C ASP A 285 4.06 2.90 -2.31
N LEU A 286 4.55 3.45 -1.18
CA LEU A 286 5.96 3.85 -1.05
C LEU A 286 6.95 2.69 -1.24
N LEU A 287 6.57 1.47 -0.82
CA LEU A 287 7.42 0.29 -0.96
C LEU A 287 7.46 -0.15 -2.44
N GLY A 288 6.30 -0.20 -3.10
CA GLY A 288 6.19 -0.54 -4.53
C GLY A 288 6.83 0.50 -5.46
N ALA A 289 6.80 1.78 -5.09
CA ALA A 289 7.52 2.84 -5.80
C ALA A 289 9.03 2.64 -5.77
N PHE A 290 9.57 2.33 -4.59
CA PHE A 290 11.00 2.08 -4.43
C PHE A 290 11.44 0.79 -5.12
N SER A 291 10.68 -0.29 -4.95
CA SER A 291 10.98 -1.56 -5.63
C SER A 291 10.99 -1.41 -7.14
N SER A 292 10.09 -0.60 -7.70
CA SER A 292 10.05 -0.31 -9.14
C SER A 292 11.31 0.41 -9.61
N ALA A 293 11.83 1.36 -8.83
CA ALA A 293 13.07 2.06 -9.13
C ALA A 293 14.28 1.10 -9.15
N VAL A 294 14.40 0.25 -8.13
CA VAL A 294 15.66 -0.46 -7.88
C VAL A 294 15.67 -1.91 -8.37
N LEU A 295 14.52 -2.57 -8.49
CA LEU A 295 14.41 -3.94 -9.00
C LEU A 295 14.11 -3.94 -10.50
N ALA A 296 14.49 -5.04 -11.17
CA ALA A 296 14.16 -5.26 -12.58
C ALA A 296 12.69 -5.66 -12.81
N SER A 297 11.98 -6.07 -11.75
CA SER A 297 10.55 -6.38 -11.74
C SER A 297 9.97 -6.05 -10.36
N SER A 298 8.79 -5.43 -10.36
CA SER A 298 7.98 -5.07 -9.17
C SER A 298 6.52 -5.50 -9.35
N PRO A 299 5.71 -5.62 -8.28
CA PRO A 299 4.28 -5.85 -8.41
C PRO A 299 3.60 -4.83 -9.30
N TYR A 300 4.10 -3.59 -9.34
CA TYR A 300 3.58 -2.58 -10.25
C TYR A 300 3.79 -2.97 -11.72
N SER A 301 5.03 -3.30 -12.12
CA SER A 301 5.28 -3.76 -13.49
C SER A 301 4.47 -5.02 -13.84
N ARG A 302 4.33 -5.98 -12.92
CA ARG A 302 3.53 -7.20 -13.13
C ARG A 302 2.03 -6.89 -13.27
N ALA A 303 1.49 -6.01 -12.43
CA ALA A 303 0.09 -5.58 -12.54
C ALA A 303 -0.18 -4.84 -13.86
N LEU A 304 0.78 -4.04 -14.34
CA LEU A 304 0.69 -3.41 -15.66
C LEU A 304 0.73 -4.45 -16.79
N ALA A 305 1.57 -5.50 -16.70
CA ALA A 305 1.56 -6.60 -17.65
C ALA A 305 0.21 -7.32 -17.69
N GLU A 306 -0.41 -7.59 -16.54
CA GLU A 306 -1.75 -8.17 -16.45
C GLU A 306 -2.83 -7.26 -17.05
N ALA A 307 -2.74 -5.95 -16.84
CA ALA A 307 -3.64 -4.99 -17.47
C ALA A 307 -3.53 -5.02 -19.01
N VAL A 308 -2.31 -5.09 -19.55
CA VAL A 308 -2.07 -5.21 -21.00
C VAL A 308 -2.57 -6.55 -21.53
N ALA A 309 -2.31 -7.65 -20.82
CA ALA A 309 -2.78 -8.98 -21.19
C ALA A 309 -4.32 -9.04 -21.25
N ASP A 310 -5.00 -8.54 -20.21
CA ASP A 310 -6.46 -8.46 -20.19
C ASP A 310 -6.99 -7.52 -21.27
N TYR A 311 -6.34 -6.37 -21.53
CA TYR A 311 -6.76 -5.44 -22.59
C TYR A 311 -6.84 -6.11 -23.96
N GLY A 312 -5.96 -7.07 -24.20
CA GLY A 312 -5.88 -7.93 -25.37
C GLY A 312 -5.43 -7.22 -26.66
N PRO A 313 -4.29 -6.50 -26.70
CA PRO A 313 -3.67 -6.11 -27.97
C PRO A 313 -3.47 -7.34 -28.87
N PRO A 314 -3.74 -7.23 -30.18
CA PRO A 314 -3.40 -8.29 -31.13
C PRO A 314 -1.90 -8.65 -31.08
N PRO A 315 -1.52 -9.90 -31.39
CA PRO A 315 -0.10 -10.26 -31.50
C PRO A 315 0.64 -9.34 -32.48
N GLY A 316 1.80 -8.84 -32.06
CA GLY A 316 2.62 -7.90 -32.85
C GLY A 316 2.15 -6.45 -32.85
N ALA A 317 1.03 -6.12 -32.16
CA ALA A 317 0.57 -4.74 -32.03
C ALA A 317 1.61 -3.87 -31.33
N GLU A 318 1.79 -2.66 -31.84
CA GLU A 318 2.75 -1.70 -31.31
C GLU A 318 2.22 -1.04 -30.04
N LEU A 319 3.08 -0.99 -29.02
CA LEU A 319 2.78 -0.46 -27.70
C LEU A 319 3.78 0.64 -27.32
N ALA A 320 3.24 1.81 -26.97
CA ALA A 320 3.98 2.88 -26.32
C ALA A 320 3.67 2.88 -24.82
N LEU A 321 4.70 3.09 -24.00
CA LEU A 321 4.58 3.19 -22.55
C LEU A 321 4.89 4.62 -22.12
N VAL A 322 4.00 5.24 -21.34
CA VAL A 322 4.17 6.59 -20.81
C VAL A 322 3.94 6.53 -19.30
N GLY A 323 4.91 6.98 -18.51
CA GLY A 323 4.87 6.84 -17.06
C GLY A 323 5.43 8.05 -16.33
N HIS A 324 4.90 8.30 -15.13
CA HIS A 324 5.38 9.36 -14.23
C HIS A 324 5.83 8.76 -12.89
N SER A 325 6.93 9.26 -12.32
CA SER A 325 7.43 8.85 -11.00
C SER A 325 7.59 7.33 -10.91
N ALA A 326 7.02 6.68 -9.90
CA ALA A 326 6.98 5.22 -9.75
C ALA A 326 6.46 4.48 -11.00
N GLY A 327 5.50 5.08 -11.72
CA GLY A 327 4.94 4.52 -12.96
C GLY A 327 5.95 4.52 -14.10
N GLY A 328 6.83 5.53 -14.18
CA GLY A 328 7.93 5.57 -15.14
C GLY A 328 8.94 4.44 -14.91
N ALA A 329 9.32 4.21 -13.65
CA ALA A 329 10.18 3.08 -13.30
C ALA A 329 9.52 1.72 -13.63
N ALA A 330 8.21 1.60 -13.38
CA ALA A 330 7.45 0.38 -13.68
C ALA A 330 7.33 0.09 -15.18
N ILE A 331 7.13 1.10 -16.04
CA ILE A 331 7.11 0.89 -17.49
C ILE A 331 8.49 0.55 -18.06
N MET A 332 9.57 1.07 -17.47
CA MET A 332 10.93 0.72 -17.89
C MET A 332 11.27 -0.72 -17.49
N ASN A 333 10.75 -1.20 -16.35
CA ASN A 333 10.82 -2.62 -16.00
C ASN A 333 10.08 -3.52 -17.01
N LEU A 334 8.94 -3.07 -17.56
CA LEU A 334 8.25 -3.78 -18.63
C LEU A 334 9.05 -3.78 -19.94
N ALA A 335 9.59 -2.64 -20.34
CA ALA A 335 10.33 -2.49 -21.59
C ALA A 335 11.65 -3.30 -21.63
N GLN A 336 12.18 -3.70 -20.46
CA GLN A 336 13.34 -4.58 -20.36
C GLN A 336 12.99 -6.05 -20.06
N ASP A 337 11.72 -6.38 -19.80
CA ASP A 337 11.29 -7.77 -19.54
C ASP A 337 11.24 -8.56 -20.86
N PRO A 338 12.12 -9.57 -21.06
CA PRO A 338 12.12 -10.37 -22.28
C PRO A 338 10.79 -11.09 -22.50
N GLY A 339 10.10 -11.50 -21.43
CA GLY A 339 8.82 -12.19 -21.53
C GLY A 339 7.71 -11.27 -22.06
N PHE A 340 7.64 -10.04 -21.57
CA PHE A 340 6.72 -9.02 -22.05
C PHE A 340 7.04 -8.59 -23.50
N CYS A 341 8.30 -8.27 -23.78
CA CYS A 341 8.73 -7.82 -25.12
C CYS A 341 8.68 -8.93 -26.19
N ALA A 342 8.68 -10.21 -25.80
CA ALA A 342 8.40 -11.32 -26.73
C ALA A 342 6.92 -11.40 -27.14
N ARG A 343 5.99 -10.89 -26.31
CA ARG A 343 4.54 -10.91 -26.57
C ARG A 343 4.03 -9.61 -27.21
N HIS A 344 4.69 -8.49 -26.93
CA HIS A 344 4.27 -7.16 -27.36
C HIS A 344 5.43 -6.40 -27.99
N THR A 345 5.16 -5.68 -29.09
CA THR A 345 6.16 -4.84 -29.75
C THR A 345 6.23 -3.49 -29.04
N VAL A 346 7.09 -3.38 -28.02
CA VAL A 346 7.29 -2.13 -27.27
C VAL A 346 8.18 -1.18 -28.06
N THR A 347 7.57 -0.17 -28.70
CA THR A 347 8.32 0.74 -29.58
C THR A 347 8.80 2.00 -28.88
N HIS A 348 8.07 2.48 -27.86
CA HIS A 348 8.40 3.72 -27.13
C HIS A 348 8.25 3.54 -25.62
N ALA A 349 9.15 4.13 -24.85
CA ALA A 349 9.04 4.31 -23.41
C ALA A 349 9.38 5.75 -23.02
N VAL A 350 8.40 6.49 -22.49
CA VAL A 350 8.55 7.88 -22.07
C VAL A 350 8.38 7.97 -20.55
N ALA A 351 9.48 8.21 -19.85
CA ALA A 351 9.53 8.30 -18.39
C ALA A 351 9.69 9.77 -17.95
N ILE A 352 8.76 10.25 -17.12
CA ILE A 352 8.73 11.62 -16.62
C ILE A 352 8.99 11.62 -15.12
N GLY A 353 10.00 12.36 -14.66
CA GLY A 353 10.35 12.49 -13.24
C GLY A 353 10.58 11.14 -12.54
N SER A 354 11.29 10.21 -13.19
CA SER A 354 11.39 8.81 -12.77
C SER A 354 12.85 8.35 -12.65
N PRO A 355 13.20 7.54 -11.64
CA PRO A 355 14.53 6.94 -11.50
C PRO A 355 14.69 5.74 -12.46
N VAL A 356 15.33 5.96 -13.61
CA VAL A 356 15.38 4.98 -14.71
C VAL A 356 16.80 4.77 -15.27
N ASP A 357 17.82 5.40 -14.71
CA ASP A 357 19.16 5.50 -15.28
C ASP A 357 19.93 4.17 -15.36
N PHE A 358 19.47 3.12 -14.66
CA PHE A 358 20.07 1.78 -14.76
C PHE A 358 19.20 0.75 -15.46
N LYS A 359 18.05 1.17 -16.03
CA LYS A 359 17.16 0.30 -16.79
C LYS A 359 17.75 0.01 -18.17
N ARG A 360 17.45 -1.17 -18.72
CA ARG A 360 18.03 -1.65 -20.00
C ARG A 360 16.95 -2.19 -20.94
N PRO A 361 16.02 -1.34 -21.42
CA PRO A 361 15.03 -1.74 -22.39
C PRO A 361 15.70 -2.16 -23.71
N ALA A 362 15.08 -3.10 -24.43
CA ALA A 362 15.64 -3.67 -25.65
C ALA A 362 14.74 -3.39 -26.86
N GLY A 363 15.29 -2.75 -27.89
CA GLY A 363 14.55 -2.44 -29.13
C GLY A 363 13.47 -1.36 -28.98
N THR A 364 13.55 -0.56 -27.92
CA THR A 364 12.58 0.49 -27.59
C THR A 364 13.24 1.86 -27.65
N TRP A 365 12.59 2.84 -28.28
CA TRP A 365 13.03 4.24 -28.19
C TRP A 365 12.65 4.83 -26.83
N VAL A 366 13.60 5.45 -26.15
CA VAL A 366 13.42 5.93 -24.77
C VAL A 366 13.56 7.45 -24.69
N ALA A 367 12.64 8.09 -23.98
CA ALA A 367 12.77 9.46 -23.52
C ALA A 367 12.68 9.54 -21.99
N SER A 368 13.63 10.23 -21.36
CA SER A 368 13.63 10.54 -19.93
C SER A 368 13.61 12.04 -19.73
N VAL A 369 12.62 12.56 -18.99
CA VAL A 369 12.50 13.99 -18.67
C VAL A 369 12.52 14.17 -17.16
N THR A 370 13.55 14.79 -16.62
CA THR A 370 13.81 14.95 -15.18
C THR A 370 14.04 16.41 -14.82
N ASN A 371 13.71 16.77 -13.58
CA ASN A 371 13.97 18.09 -13.04
C ASN A 371 15.09 18.00 -12.00
N GLN A 372 16.09 18.88 -12.08
CA GLN A 372 17.27 18.91 -11.21
C GLN A 372 16.93 19.19 -9.73
N HIS A 373 15.75 19.76 -9.48
CA HIS A 373 15.23 20.03 -8.14
C HIS A 373 14.23 18.97 -7.66
N ASP A 374 14.00 17.92 -8.45
CA ASP A 374 13.21 16.76 -8.08
C ASP A 374 14.12 15.65 -7.57
N ILE A 375 13.97 15.29 -6.29
CA ILE A 375 14.81 14.27 -5.65
C ILE A 375 14.46 12.84 -6.10
N ILE A 376 13.25 12.63 -6.66
CA ILE A 376 12.76 11.27 -6.95
C ILE A 376 13.51 10.59 -8.09
N PRO A 377 13.80 11.25 -9.23
CA PRO A 377 14.71 10.72 -10.24
C PRO A 377 16.05 10.29 -9.67
N THR A 378 16.56 11.00 -8.65
CA THR A 378 17.90 10.73 -8.10
C THR A 378 18.01 9.52 -7.18
N LEU A 379 16.89 8.84 -6.90
CA LEU A 379 16.86 7.71 -5.96
C LEU A 379 17.56 6.46 -6.48
N ASP A 380 17.79 6.32 -7.79
CA ASP A 380 18.64 5.27 -8.34
C ASP A 380 20.15 5.58 -8.24
N GLY A 381 20.48 6.80 -7.79
CA GLY A 381 21.82 7.29 -7.52
C GLY A 381 22.38 8.24 -8.58
N GLN A 382 21.64 8.56 -9.65
CA GLN A 382 22.10 9.53 -10.65
C GLN A 382 21.38 10.87 -10.50
N GLY A 383 22.10 11.99 -10.60
CA GLY A 383 21.50 13.31 -10.44
C GLY A 383 22.20 14.39 -11.25
N ALA A 384 21.96 15.66 -10.91
CA ALA A 384 22.50 16.79 -11.68
C ALA A 384 24.04 16.83 -11.71
N GLY A 385 24.72 16.19 -10.76
CA GLY A 385 26.18 16.08 -10.71
C GLY A 385 26.76 14.86 -11.43
N THR A 386 25.94 14.00 -12.03
CA THR A 386 26.39 12.85 -12.81
C THR A 386 27.41 13.28 -13.88
N CYS A 387 28.52 12.52 -13.96
CA CYS A 387 29.60 12.76 -14.92
C CYS A 387 29.73 11.61 -15.95
N PHE A 388 28.71 10.74 -16.02
CA PHE A 388 28.62 9.63 -16.96
C PHE A 388 27.48 9.88 -17.93
N ASP A 389 27.68 9.42 -19.16
CA ASP A 389 26.58 9.26 -20.10
C ASP A 389 26.22 7.78 -20.10
N LEU A 390 25.19 7.40 -19.32
CA LEU A 390 24.80 6.01 -19.14
C LEU A 390 24.01 5.47 -20.35
N HIS A 391 23.36 6.37 -21.09
CA HIS A 391 22.45 6.03 -22.18
C HIS A 391 22.61 7.02 -23.34
N PRO A 392 23.72 6.94 -24.12
CA PRO A 392 23.95 7.83 -25.25
C PRO A 392 22.88 7.71 -26.36
N ASP A 393 22.15 6.60 -26.38
CA ASP A 393 21.11 6.31 -27.36
C ASP A 393 19.71 6.79 -26.92
N TRP A 394 19.56 7.34 -25.71
CA TRP A 394 18.28 7.84 -25.20
C TRP A 394 18.13 9.34 -25.44
N TYR A 395 16.88 9.78 -25.52
CA TYR A 395 16.58 11.21 -25.44
C TYR A 395 16.42 11.63 -23.98
N VAL A 396 17.44 12.23 -23.40
CA VAL A 396 17.44 12.66 -21.99
C VAL A 396 17.33 14.18 -21.90
N VAL A 397 16.37 14.67 -21.11
CA VAL A 397 16.16 16.08 -20.79
C VAL A 397 16.23 16.22 -19.28
N ASP A 398 17.27 16.87 -18.78
CA ASP A 398 17.42 17.21 -17.37
C ASP A 398 17.47 18.75 -17.24
N TYR A 399 16.46 19.33 -16.58
CA TYR A 399 16.23 20.77 -16.58
C TYR A 399 16.01 21.35 -15.17
N GLY A 400 16.18 22.66 -15.02
CA GLY A 400 15.74 23.41 -13.84
C GLY A 400 14.52 24.28 -14.17
N ASP A 401 13.62 24.49 -13.21
CA ASP A 401 12.49 25.43 -13.33
C ASP A 401 12.63 26.60 -12.38
N SER A 402 11.85 27.68 -12.54
CA SER A 402 11.98 28.86 -11.67
C SER A 402 11.52 28.67 -10.22
N THR A 403 10.81 27.58 -9.91
CA THR A 403 10.24 27.34 -8.58
C THR A 403 11.26 26.72 -7.64
N HIS A 404 12.11 25.81 -8.12
CA HIS A 404 13.06 25.04 -7.29
C HIS A 404 12.40 24.36 -6.08
N LEU A 405 11.09 24.06 -6.13
CA LEU A 405 10.33 23.61 -4.95
C LEU A 405 9.88 22.16 -5.07
N PHE A 406 10.55 21.28 -4.35
CA PHE A 406 10.03 19.95 -4.01
C PHE A 406 8.94 20.06 -2.91
N PRO A 407 7.83 19.29 -2.97
CA PRO A 407 7.47 18.28 -3.98
C PRO A 407 6.67 18.82 -5.18
N LEU A 408 6.50 20.14 -5.33
CA LEU A 408 5.72 20.72 -6.42
C LEU A 408 6.31 20.37 -7.80
N CYS A 409 7.64 20.50 -7.93
CA CYS A 409 8.39 20.16 -9.14
C CYS A 409 8.26 18.68 -9.54
N HIS A 410 7.95 17.79 -8.59
CA HIS A 410 7.75 16.36 -8.84
C HIS A 410 6.34 16.04 -9.37
N SER A 411 5.38 16.96 -9.25
CA SER A 411 3.99 16.67 -9.65
C SER A 411 3.87 16.56 -11.17
N ILE A 412 3.01 15.65 -11.63
CA ILE A 412 2.76 15.44 -13.07
C ILE A 412 2.21 16.71 -13.74
N ASP A 413 1.39 17.49 -13.04
CA ASP A 413 0.85 18.74 -13.58
C ASP A 413 1.94 19.78 -13.78
N HIS A 414 2.94 19.83 -12.89
CA HIS A 414 4.08 20.72 -13.03
C HIS A 414 5.01 20.30 -14.16
N TYR A 415 5.35 19.01 -14.28
CA TYR A 415 6.07 18.51 -15.47
C TYR A 415 5.33 18.80 -16.77
N ARG A 416 3.99 18.67 -16.78
CA ARG A 416 3.16 18.96 -17.95
C ARG A 416 3.17 20.46 -18.30
N ALA A 417 3.15 21.34 -17.30
CA ALA A 417 3.28 22.77 -17.50
C ALA A 417 4.66 23.13 -18.06
N ASN A 418 5.74 22.61 -17.48
CA ASN A 418 7.10 22.86 -17.96
C ASN A 418 7.29 22.34 -19.40
N LEU A 419 6.77 21.17 -19.75
CA LEU A 419 6.78 20.68 -21.15
C LEU A 419 5.92 21.53 -22.10
N ALA A 420 4.88 22.19 -21.60
CA ALA A 420 4.05 23.06 -22.41
C ALA A 420 4.71 24.43 -22.67
N ASP A 421 5.30 25.00 -21.63
CA ASP A 421 5.66 26.42 -21.55
C ASP A 421 7.17 26.66 -21.54
N ASP A 422 7.95 25.84 -20.81
CA ASP A 422 9.39 26.05 -20.59
C ASP A 422 10.28 25.16 -21.49
N LEU A 423 9.78 24.01 -21.94
CA LEU A 423 10.50 23.00 -22.72
C LEU A 423 9.77 22.62 -24.03
N PRO A 424 9.30 23.60 -24.84
CA PRO A 424 8.53 23.30 -26.05
C PRO A 424 9.33 22.48 -27.07
N GLU A 425 10.64 22.67 -27.19
CA GLU A 425 11.48 21.88 -28.11
C GLU A 425 11.56 20.40 -27.71
N ALA A 426 11.67 20.15 -26.41
CA ALA A 426 11.70 18.79 -25.87
C ALA A 426 10.36 18.09 -26.03
N ARG A 427 9.26 18.82 -25.76
CA ARG A 427 7.92 18.34 -26.07
C ARG A 427 7.82 17.98 -27.54
N ASP A 428 8.14 18.90 -28.45
CA ASP A 428 7.93 18.75 -29.88
C ASP A 428 8.72 17.58 -30.48
N LEU A 429 9.96 17.34 -30.02
CA LEU A 429 10.76 16.20 -30.45
C LEU A 429 10.17 14.86 -29.99
N ILE A 430 9.72 14.77 -28.73
CA ILE A 430 9.05 13.57 -28.23
C ILE A 430 7.74 13.34 -29.00
N ASP A 431 6.99 14.41 -29.26
CA ASP A 431 5.74 14.38 -30.01
C ASP A 431 5.97 14.00 -31.49
N GLU A 432 7.10 14.36 -32.09
CA GLU A 432 7.52 13.93 -33.43
C GLU A 432 7.77 12.42 -33.44
N ARG A 433 8.50 11.89 -32.45
CA ARG A 433 8.74 10.45 -32.31
C ARG A 433 7.45 9.67 -32.06
N LEU A 434 6.53 10.24 -31.28
CA LEU A 434 5.21 9.67 -31.02
C LEU A 434 4.21 9.82 -32.18
N THR A 435 4.59 10.35 -33.35
CA THR A 435 3.69 10.52 -34.52
C THR A 435 2.83 9.29 -34.84
N PRO A 436 3.32 8.04 -34.79
CA PRO A 436 2.49 6.85 -35.04
C PRO A 436 1.31 6.70 -34.05
N TYR A 437 1.44 7.27 -32.86
CA TYR A 437 0.45 7.30 -31.78
C TYR A 437 -0.36 8.61 -31.74
N ARG A 438 -0.22 9.48 -32.75
CA ARG A 438 -0.97 10.72 -32.87
C ARG A 438 -2.19 10.52 -33.74
N GLY A 439 -3.34 10.32 -33.13
CA GLY A 439 -4.58 10.25 -33.89
C GLY A 439 -5.77 10.06 -32.97
N ARG A 440 -6.89 9.58 -33.51
CA ARG A 440 -8.14 9.49 -32.75
C ARG A 440 -8.06 8.32 -31.76
N VAL A 441 -8.42 8.57 -30.51
CA VAL A 441 -8.60 7.49 -29.53
C VAL A 441 -9.88 6.74 -29.86
N VAL A 442 -9.76 5.44 -30.13
CA VAL A 442 -10.89 4.57 -30.53
C VAL A 442 -11.37 3.66 -29.39
N ARG A 443 -10.53 3.44 -28.37
CA ARG A 443 -10.87 2.66 -27.17
C ARG A 443 -10.08 3.17 -25.98
N SER A 444 -10.73 3.30 -24.82
CA SER A 444 -10.09 3.61 -23.54
C SER A 444 -10.54 2.60 -22.50
N GLN A 445 -9.61 2.04 -21.73
CA GLN A 445 -9.92 1.17 -20.59
C GLN A 445 -9.03 1.52 -19.40
N ALA A 446 -9.65 1.88 -18.29
CA ALA A 446 -8.95 2.02 -17.03
C ALA A 446 -8.90 0.70 -16.26
N TYR A 447 -7.85 0.54 -15.46
CA TYR A 447 -7.58 -0.60 -14.61
C TYR A 447 -7.31 -0.14 -13.19
N LEU A 448 -7.81 -0.88 -12.21
CA LEU A 448 -7.35 -0.83 -10.83
C LEU A 448 -6.32 -1.94 -10.63
N LEU A 449 -5.17 -1.57 -10.08
CA LEU A 449 -4.00 -2.42 -9.92
C LEU A 449 -3.85 -2.83 -8.46
N PHE A 450 -3.34 -4.04 -8.26
CA PHE A 450 -3.15 -4.64 -6.95
C PHE A 450 -1.80 -5.34 -6.87
N ASP A 451 -1.23 -5.39 -5.66
CA ASP A 451 -0.06 -6.23 -5.39
C ASP A 451 -0.40 -7.71 -5.53
N ARG A 452 -1.62 -8.11 -5.13
CA ARG A 452 -2.15 -9.46 -5.31
C ARG A 452 -3.60 -9.36 -5.75
N ALA A 453 -4.05 -10.32 -6.56
CA ALA A 453 -5.46 -10.37 -6.96
C ALA A 453 -6.34 -10.32 -5.70
N PRO A 454 -7.30 -9.37 -5.63
CA PRO A 454 -8.20 -9.30 -4.49
C PRO A 454 -9.01 -10.60 -4.44
N GLU A 455 -9.16 -11.17 -3.24
CA GLU A 455 -10.06 -12.30 -3.09
C GLU A 455 -11.49 -11.92 -3.53
N PRO A 456 -12.28 -12.88 -4.05
CA PRO A 456 -13.67 -12.63 -4.39
C PRO A 456 -14.42 -11.98 -3.22
N GLU A 457 -15.27 -11.00 -3.52
CA GLU A 457 -15.96 -10.22 -2.49
C GLU A 457 -16.75 -11.13 -1.52
N GLY A 458 -16.37 -11.11 -0.24
CA GLY A 458 -16.95 -11.97 0.79
C GLY A 458 -16.17 -13.26 1.09
N SER A 459 -15.16 -13.60 0.30
CA SER A 459 -14.25 -14.72 0.58
C SER A 459 -13.40 -14.47 1.84
N PRO A 460 -13.08 -15.52 2.62
CA PRO A 460 -13.57 -16.89 2.51
C PRO A 460 -14.92 -17.09 3.22
N PHE A 461 -15.41 -16.10 3.97
CA PHE A 461 -16.51 -16.28 4.92
C PHE A 461 -17.87 -16.51 4.25
N LEU A 462 -18.17 -15.82 3.15
CA LEU A 462 -19.41 -15.94 2.38
C LEU A 462 -19.33 -17.00 1.27
N THR A 463 -18.16 -17.61 1.08
CA THR A 463 -17.91 -18.68 0.10
C THR A 463 -18.34 -20.02 0.70
N VAL A 464 -19.65 -20.22 0.79
CA VAL A 464 -20.27 -21.43 1.36
C VAL A 464 -21.19 -22.10 0.33
N PRO A 465 -21.38 -23.43 0.42
CA PRO A 465 -22.36 -24.13 -0.42
C PRO A 465 -23.75 -23.51 -0.27
N THR A 466 -24.45 -23.34 -1.39
CA THR A 466 -25.82 -22.81 -1.40
C THR A 466 -26.84 -23.87 -1.80
N ARG A 467 -28.06 -23.75 -1.28
CA ARG A 467 -29.21 -24.55 -1.69
C ARG A 467 -30.41 -23.66 -2.02
N ALA A 468 -31.12 -24.01 -3.08
CA ALA A 468 -32.39 -23.40 -3.42
C ALA A 468 -33.46 -23.73 -2.37
N PHE A 469 -34.24 -22.73 -1.99
CA PHE A 469 -35.40 -22.86 -1.11
C PHE A 469 -36.60 -22.17 -1.75
N ASP A 470 -37.69 -22.90 -1.95
CA ASP A 470 -38.88 -22.37 -2.62
C ASP A 470 -39.68 -21.45 -1.69
N GLY A 471 -39.53 -20.16 -1.93
CA GLY A 471 -40.23 -19.09 -1.25
C GLY A 471 -41.57 -18.74 -1.91
N PRO A 472 -42.43 -17.97 -1.22
CA PRO A 472 -43.74 -17.54 -1.73
C PRO A 472 -43.64 -16.62 -2.96
N GLU A 473 -42.55 -15.86 -3.08
CA GLU A 473 -42.31 -14.88 -4.16
C GLU A 473 -41.21 -15.34 -5.14
N GLY A 474 -40.76 -16.60 -5.03
CA GLY A 474 -39.69 -17.19 -5.84
C GLY A 474 -38.67 -17.99 -5.03
N THR A 475 -37.77 -18.66 -5.74
CA THR A 475 -36.69 -19.43 -5.15
C THR A 475 -35.61 -18.53 -4.54
N VAL A 476 -35.16 -18.85 -3.34
CA VAL A 476 -34.14 -18.13 -2.58
C VAL A 476 -32.95 -19.03 -2.28
N ASP A 477 -31.73 -18.50 -2.39
CA ASP A 477 -30.51 -19.20 -2.00
C ASP A 477 -30.25 -19.13 -0.49
N LEU A 478 -30.03 -20.29 0.12
CA LEU A 478 -29.62 -20.44 1.52
C LEU A 478 -28.20 -21.01 1.65
N PRO A 479 -27.41 -20.61 2.66
CA PRO A 479 -27.76 -19.61 3.68
C PRO A 479 -27.90 -18.20 3.08
N ILE A 480 -28.76 -17.37 3.68
CA ILE A 480 -28.83 -15.95 3.32
C ILE A 480 -27.48 -15.33 3.65
N ARG A 481 -26.78 -14.85 2.61
CA ARG A 481 -25.46 -14.23 2.70
C ARG A 481 -25.64 -12.72 2.73
N CYS A 482 -25.15 -12.06 3.77
CA CYS A 482 -25.14 -10.61 3.86
C CYS A 482 -23.69 -10.09 3.84
N ARG A 483 -23.41 -9.16 2.92
CA ARG A 483 -22.07 -8.53 2.79
C ARG A 483 -21.88 -7.35 3.73
N ASP A 484 -22.98 -6.66 4.04
CA ASP A 484 -22.95 -5.43 4.82
C ASP A 484 -24.24 -5.29 5.66
N ARG A 485 -24.05 -5.25 6.98
CA ARG A 485 -25.11 -5.14 7.98
C ARG A 485 -24.69 -4.20 9.10
N ASP A 486 -25.64 -3.34 9.48
CA ASP A 486 -25.61 -2.63 10.76
C ASP A 486 -26.51 -3.36 11.76
N ALA A 487 -26.07 -3.52 13.01
CA ALA A 487 -26.82 -4.23 14.03
C ALA A 487 -26.67 -3.61 15.42
N LEU A 488 -27.76 -3.65 16.19
CA LEU A 488 -27.82 -3.27 17.60
C LEU A 488 -28.58 -4.34 18.37
N THR A 489 -27.94 -4.92 19.38
CA THR A 489 -28.60 -5.79 20.37
C THR A 489 -28.61 -5.09 21.71
N ALA A 490 -29.78 -4.77 22.23
CA ALA A 490 -29.99 -4.15 23.53
C ALA A 490 -30.57 -5.16 24.52
N TYR A 491 -29.95 -5.32 25.69
CA TYR A 491 -30.40 -6.25 26.73
C TYR A 491 -31.03 -5.49 27.88
N PHE A 492 -32.27 -5.84 28.22
CA PHE A 492 -33.08 -5.22 29.27
C PHE A 492 -33.29 -6.20 30.42
N ALA A 493 -33.44 -5.68 31.64
CA ALA A 493 -33.75 -6.46 32.83
C ALA A 493 -35.22 -6.30 33.22
N VAL A 494 -36.01 -7.38 33.06
CA VAL A 494 -37.44 -7.41 33.32
C VAL A 494 -37.80 -8.22 34.57
N HIS A 495 -38.99 -8.00 35.11
CA HIS A 495 -39.47 -8.74 36.27
C HIS A 495 -39.76 -10.20 35.88
N PRO A 496 -39.32 -11.22 36.65
CA PRO A 496 -39.51 -12.63 36.27
C PRO A 496 -40.96 -13.02 35.96
N ALA A 497 -41.91 -12.44 36.70
CA ALA A 497 -43.35 -12.67 36.50
C ALA A 497 -43.83 -12.33 35.08
N ALA A 498 -43.24 -11.32 34.43
CA ALA A 498 -43.60 -10.90 33.08
C ALA A 498 -43.18 -11.91 31.99
N THR A 499 -42.30 -12.86 32.32
CA THR A 499 -41.75 -13.84 31.38
C THR A 499 -42.17 -15.29 31.68
N ALA A 500 -42.85 -15.52 32.80
CA ALA A 500 -43.16 -16.86 33.30
C ALA A 500 -44.02 -17.67 32.30
N GLY A 501 -45.09 -17.06 31.78
CA GLY A 501 -45.98 -17.71 30.80
C GLY A 501 -45.37 -17.84 29.39
N LEU A 502 -44.29 -17.11 29.07
CA LEU A 502 -43.67 -17.18 27.74
C LEU A 502 -42.77 -18.42 27.58
N LEU A 503 -42.20 -18.92 28.68
CA LEU A 503 -41.30 -20.07 28.66
C LEU A 503 -41.99 -21.37 29.10
N GLU A 504 -43.20 -21.29 29.64
CA GLU A 504 -43.96 -22.45 30.09
C GLU A 504 -44.26 -23.41 28.93
N GLY A 505 -43.99 -24.71 29.14
CA GLY A 505 -44.21 -25.75 28.12
C GLY A 505 -43.28 -25.66 26.90
N THR A 506 -42.24 -24.81 26.91
CA THR A 506 -41.28 -24.69 25.79
C THR A 506 -40.14 -25.71 25.86
N GLY A 507 -39.91 -26.33 27.01
CA GLY A 507 -38.77 -27.25 27.24
C GLY A 507 -37.40 -26.55 27.31
N LEU A 508 -37.35 -25.23 27.15
CA LEU A 508 -36.14 -24.43 27.34
C LEU A 508 -35.90 -24.26 28.85
N GLY A 509 -34.63 -24.35 29.28
CA GLY A 509 -34.26 -24.14 30.68
C GLY A 509 -34.68 -22.76 31.23
N PRO A 510 -34.57 -22.51 32.54
CA PRO A 510 -35.00 -21.25 33.14
C PRO A 510 -34.28 -20.06 32.50
N ALA A 511 -35.01 -18.96 32.30
CA ALA A 511 -34.45 -17.73 31.73
C ALA A 511 -33.18 -17.28 32.44
N VAL A 512 -32.24 -16.71 31.70
CA VAL A 512 -31.00 -16.16 32.26
C VAL A 512 -31.34 -14.95 33.12
N GLN A 513 -30.91 -15.00 34.39
CA GLN A 513 -31.16 -13.92 35.35
C GLN A 513 -29.88 -13.17 35.70
N VAL A 514 -29.99 -11.85 35.85
CA VAL A 514 -28.96 -10.96 36.37
C VAL A 514 -29.55 -10.18 37.54
N ALA A 515 -28.94 -10.28 38.72
CA ALA A 515 -29.42 -9.65 39.96
C ALA A 515 -30.93 -9.92 40.23
N GLY A 516 -31.39 -11.15 39.96
CA GLY A 516 -32.79 -11.57 40.17
C GLY A 516 -33.79 -11.12 39.10
N ARG A 517 -33.35 -10.42 38.03
CA ARG A 517 -34.18 -10.01 36.90
C ARG A 517 -33.88 -10.84 35.65
N VAL A 518 -34.89 -11.07 34.82
CA VAL A 518 -34.75 -11.85 33.58
C VAL A 518 -34.20 -10.93 32.47
N LEU A 519 -33.26 -11.46 31.67
CA LEU A 519 -32.74 -10.73 30.51
C LEU A 519 -33.66 -10.91 29.30
N VAL A 520 -34.04 -9.79 28.69
CA VAL A 520 -34.74 -9.72 27.40
C VAL A 520 -33.86 -8.99 26.40
N ALA A 521 -33.66 -9.58 25.22
CA ALA A 521 -32.90 -8.99 24.13
C ALA A 521 -33.85 -8.37 23.10
N VAL A 522 -33.60 -7.12 22.74
CA VAL A 522 -34.19 -6.45 21.57
C VAL A 522 -33.06 -6.30 20.55
N HIS A 523 -33.16 -7.03 19.46
CA HIS A 523 -32.19 -7.06 18.39
C HIS A 523 -32.76 -6.35 17.15
N VAL A 524 -31.98 -5.44 16.58
CA VAL A 524 -32.37 -4.66 15.40
C VAL A 524 -31.22 -4.68 14.42
N ALA A 525 -31.52 -4.89 13.14
CA ALA A 525 -30.50 -4.83 12.10
C ALA A 525 -31.02 -4.27 10.77
N ARG A 526 -30.10 -3.67 10.01
CA ARG A 526 -30.29 -3.32 8.61
C ARG A 526 -29.34 -4.15 7.78
N ASN A 527 -29.88 -5.09 7.00
CA ASN A 527 -29.13 -5.91 6.07
C ASN A 527 -29.19 -5.21 4.70
N ARG A 528 -28.09 -4.63 4.23
CA ARG A 528 -28.08 -3.77 3.02
C ARG A 528 -27.89 -4.59 1.75
N HIS A 529 -26.91 -5.47 1.75
CA HIS A 529 -26.53 -6.29 0.60
C HIS A 529 -26.71 -7.77 0.94
N THR A 530 -27.84 -8.36 0.56
CA THR A 530 -28.12 -9.79 0.79
C THR A 530 -28.57 -10.51 -0.47
N THR A 531 -28.54 -11.84 -0.45
CA THR A 531 -29.08 -12.69 -1.53
C THR A 531 -30.59 -12.58 -1.75
N VAL A 532 -31.33 -11.94 -0.83
CA VAL A 532 -32.78 -11.73 -0.91
C VAL A 532 -33.17 -10.24 -1.05
N GLY A 533 -32.20 -9.38 -1.33
CA GLY A 533 -32.38 -7.92 -1.31
C GLY A 533 -32.16 -7.29 0.07
N GLY A 534 -32.15 -5.96 0.13
CA GLY A 534 -31.94 -5.24 1.39
C GLY A 534 -33.19 -5.23 2.26
N TYR A 535 -33.05 -5.50 3.56
CA TYR A 535 -34.16 -5.51 4.52
C TYR A 535 -33.73 -5.17 5.95
N GLY A 536 -34.63 -4.55 6.71
CA GLY A 536 -34.56 -4.35 8.15
C GLY A 536 -35.22 -5.50 8.92
N GLU A 537 -34.66 -5.86 10.07
CA GLU A 537 -35.27 -6.82 10.99
C GLU A 537 -35.22 -6.33 12.44
N LEU A 538 -36.29 -6.64 13.18
CA LEU A 538 -36.45 -6.46 14.62
C LEU A 538 -36.82 -7.82 15.21
N GLN A 539 -36.12 -8.24 16.27
CA GLN A 539 -36.40 -9.46 17.00
C GLN A 539 -36.42 -9.17 18.50
N VAL A 540 -37.46 -9.63 19.18
CA VAL A 540 -37.60 -9.52 20.64
C VAL A 540 -37.60 -10.93 21.22
N GLY A 541 -36.72 -11.19 22.19
CA GLY A 541 -36.64 -12.52 22.78
C GLY A 541 -36.14 -12.57 24.21
N VAL A 542 -36.59 -13.60 24.95
CA VAL A 542 -36.14 -13.87 26.32
C VAL A 542 -34.84 -14.67 26.27
N VAL A 543 -33.80 -14.23 26.98
CA VAL A 543 -32.50 -14.91 26.96
C VAL A 543 -32.58 -16.20 27.78
N VAL A 544 -32.23 -17.32 27.16
CA VAL A 544 -32.28 -18.67 27.74
C VAL A 544 -30.91 -19.36 27.65
N PRO A 545 -30.57 -20.26 28.59
CA PRO A 545 -29.30 -21.00 28.59
C PRO A 545 -29.24 -22.14 27.56
N GLY A 546 -30.37 -22.41 26.87
CA GLY A 546 -30.54 -23.48 25.90
C GLY A 546 -31.35 -24.67 26.43
N PRO A 547 -31.73 -25.61 25.54
CA PRO A 547 -32.66 -26.72 25.85
C PRO A 547 -32.11 -27.76 26.84
N PHE A 548 -30.79 -27.98 26.86
CA PHE A 548 -30.16 -29.04 27.68
C PHE A 548 -29.63 -28.55 29.05
N ARG A 549 -29.82 -27.28 29.43
CA ARG A 549 -29.37 -26.73 30.72
C ARG A 549 -30.55 -26.46 31.64
N ARG A 550 -30.84 -27.43 32.52
CA ARG A 550 -32.01 -27.41 33.42
C ARG A 550 -31.78 -26.72 34.78
N HIS A 551 -30.55 -26.30 35.10
CA HIS A 551 -30.22 -25.75 36.44
C HIS A 551 -30.06 -24.21 36.46
N ARG A 552 -30.73 -23.56 37.43
CA ARG A 552 -30.72 -22.09 37.68
C ARG A 552 -29.35 -21.46 37.99
N ARG A 553 -28.33 -22.24 38.38
CA ARG A 553 -27.08 -21.74 39.00
C ARG A 553 -25.86 -21.65 38.08
N SER A 554 -25.94 -22.03 36.80
CA SER A 554 -24.80 -21.91 35.90
C SER A 554 -24.70 -20.51 35.31
N PRO A 555 -23.55 -19.82 35.37
CA PRO A 555 -23.38 -18.53 34.70
C PRO A 555 -23.47 -18.74 33.18
N ALA A 556 -24.58 -18.32 32.57
CA ALA A 556 -24.75 -18.35 31.11
C ALA A 556 -24.01 -17.20 30.42
N TRP A 557 -23.53 -16.21 31.18
CA TRP A 557 -22.88 -15.00 30.65
C TRP A 557 -21.60 -15.27 29.82
N PRO A 558 -20.67 -16.16 30.23
CA PRO A 558 -19.51 -16.49 29.38
C PRO A 558 -19.91 -17.18 28.08
N ASP A 559 -21.03 -17.90 28.06
CA ASP A 559 -21.53 -18.58 26.86
C ASP A 559 -22.15 -17.57 25.87
N LEU A 560 -22.79 -16.50 26.36
CA LEU A 560 -23.37 -15.44 25.51
C LEU A 560 -22.34 -14.74 24.60
N LEU A 561 -21.07 -14.71 25.01
CA LEU A 561 -19.97 -14.12 24.24
C LEU A 561 -19.29 -15.10 23.27
N ARG A 562 -19.67 -16.38 23.27
CA ARG A 562 -19.14 -17.35 22.31
C ARG A 562 -19.76 -17.14 20.93
N ALA A 563 -18.99 -17.52 19.90
CA ALA A 563 -19.48 -17.56 18.53
C ALA A 563 -20.76 -18.40 18.42
N ALA A 564 -21.70 -17.94 17.59
CA ALA A 564 -23.06 -18.48 17.52
C ALA A 564 -23.13 -19.97 17.16
N ASP A 565 -22.14 -20.51 16.46
CA ASP A 565 -21.99 -21.93 16.14
C ASP A 565 -21.62 -22.79 17.35
N LEU A 566 -20.86 -22.25 18.31
CA LEU A 566 -20.46 -22.93 19.54
C LEU A 566 -21.41 -22.66 20.72
N ARG A 567 -22.32 -21.69 20.57
CA ARG A 567 -23.16 -21.18 21.65
C ARG A 567 -24.43 -22.00 21.86
N ARG A 568 -24.73 -22.33 23.13
CA ARG A 568 -25.97 -23.01 23.54
C ARG A 568 -27.01 -22.02 24.03
N SER A 569 -26.59 -20.96 24.70
CA SER A 569 -27.46 -19.84 25.07
C SER A 569 -27.95 -19.06 23.85
N GLY A 570 -29.14 -18.48 23.96
CA GLY A 570 -29.75 -17.73 22.86
C GLY A 570 -31.02 -17.02 23.31
N SER A 571 -31.70 -16.37 22.38
CA SER A 571 -32.95 -15.65 22.63
C SER A 571 -34.12 -16.50 22.17
N PHE A 572 -35.01 -16.88 23.08
CA PHE A 572 -36.32 -17.43 22.71
C PHE A 572 -37.18 -16.32 22.13
N LEU A 573 -37.50 -16.43 20.84
CA LEU A 573 -38.19 -15.44 20.06
C LEU A 573 -39.63 -15.29 20.55
N VAL A 574 -39.95 -14.11 21.06
CA VAL A 574 -41.30 -13.74 21.51
C VAL A 574 -42.07 -13.07 20.37
N GLY A 575 -41.35 -12.43 19.44
CA GLY A 575 -41.89 -11.94 18.18
C GLY A 575 -40.83 -11.24 17.33
N SER A 576 -41.08 -11.18 16.03
CA SER A 576 -40.22 -10.50 15.07
C SER A 576 -41.02 -9.56 14.17
N ALA A 577 -40.33 -8.55 13.64
CA ALA A 577 -40.85 -7.68 12.59
C ALA A 577 -39.78 -7.44 11.52
N VAL A 578 -40.21 -7.24 10.29
CA VAL A 578 -39.37 -6.96 9.12
C VAL A 578 -40.02 -5.87 8.26
N ASP A 579 -39.26 -5.21 7.40
CA ASP A 579 -39.76 -4.09 6.58
C ASP A 579 -40.09 -4.45 5.12
N THR A 580 -39.75 -5.67 4.68
CA THR A 580 -40.04 -6.16 3.33
C THR A 580 -41.08 -7.28 3.32
N PRO A 581 -42.04 -7.29 2.37
CA PRO A 581 -43.01 -8.38 2.22
C PRO A 581 -42.39 -9.77 2.05
N ILE A 582 -41.31 -9.87 1.25
CA ILE A 582 -40.59 -11.13 1.01
C ILE A 582 -40.13 -11.77 2.33
N MET A 583 -39.53 -10.98 3.23
CA MET A 583 -39.07 -11.47 4.53
C MET A 583 -40.20 -11.77 5.50
N ARG A 584 -41.35 -11.09 5.39
CA ARG A 584 -42.54 -11.39 6.20
C ARG A 584 -43.07 -12.78 5.87
N ALA A 585 -43.05 -13.15 4.59
CA ALA A 585 -43.55 -14.43 4.12
C ALA A 585 -42.53 -15.58 4.30
N LEU A 586 -41.23 -15.28 4.20
CA LEU A 586 -40.15 -16.25 4.43
C LEU A 586 -39.83 -16.49 5.91
N GLY A 587 -39.87 -15.46 6.75
CA GLY A 587 -39.41 -15.51 8.15
C GLY A 587 -39.96 -16.69 8.95
N PRO A 588 -41.30 -16.89 9.01
CA PRO A 588 -41.90 -18.01 9.71
C PRO A 588 -41.44 -19.37 9.17
N ARG A 589 -41.35 -19.53 7.83
CA ARG A 589 -40.93 -20.78 7.18
C ARG A 589 -39.45 -21.10 7.40
N LEU A 590 -38.61 -20.07 7.51
CA LEU A 590 -37.16 -20.23 7.67
C LEU A 590 -36.75 -20.36 9.14
N TRP A 591 -37.37 -19.61 10.05
CA TRP A 591 -36.89 -19.45 11.42
C TRP A 591 -37.94 -19.69 12.50
N GLY A 592 -39.19 -19.96 12.13
CA GLY A 592 -40.31 -20.12 13.04
C GLY A 592 -40.75 -18.80 13.68
N GLY A 593 -41.88 -18.86 14.39
CA GLY A 593 -42.45 -17.72 15.09
C GLY A 593 -43.19 -16.71 14.19
N GLU A 594 -44.00 -15.87 14.81
CA GLU A 594 -44.76 -14.85 14.10
C GLU A 594 -43.86 -13.67 13.68
N THR A 595 -43.94 -13.30 12.40
CA THR A 595 -43.21 -12.17 11.83
C THR A 595 -44.17 -11.14 11.26
N TYR A 596 -44.12 -9.92 11.78
CA TYR A 596 -44.95 -8.79 11.35
C TYR A 596 -44.24 -7.92 10.31
N LEU A 597 -45.01 -7.19 9.50
CA LEU A 597 -44.49 -6.23 8.54
C LEU A 597 -44.59 -4.81 9.13
N THR A 598 -43.46 -4.12 9.27
CA THR A 598 -43.43 -2.72 9.71
C THR A 598 -42.21 -1.98 9.12
N PRO A 599 -42.36 -0.71 8.72
CA PRO A 599 -41.23 0.15 8.41
C PRO A 599 -40.20 0.20 9.57
N LEU A 600 -38.94 -0.08 9.24
CA LEU A 600 -37.83 -0.14 10.20
C LEU A 600 -36.69 0.76 9.75
N GLU A 601 -36.31 1.70 10.61
CA GLU A 601 -35.16 2.56 10.43
C GLU A 601 -34.16 2.38 11.58
N ILE A 602 -32.88 2.28 11.24
CA ILE A 602 -31.76 2.24 12.19
C ILE A 602 -30.67 3.20 11.74
N ARG A 603 -30.27 4.08 12.66
CA ARG A 603 -29.11 4.98 12.51
C ARG A 603 -28.16 4.74 13.68
N LEU A 604 -27.01 4.14 13.38
CA LEU A 604 -25.94 3.92 14.34
C LEU A 604 -24.81 4.91 14.08
N GLY A 605 -24.47 5.68 15.11
CA GLY A 605 -23.24 6.46 15.17
C GLY A 605 -22.24 5.82 16.13
N ALA A 606 -21.02 6.35 16.19
CA ALA A 606 -19.97 5.81 17.06
C ALA A 606 -20.35 5.75 18.55
N ARG A 607 -21.25 6.65 19.02
CA ARG A 607 -21.66 6.76 20.43
C ARG A 607 -23.15 7.05 20.61
N SER A 608 -23.96 6.91 19.56
CA SER A 608 -25.40 7.17 19.58
C SER A 608 -26.13 6.13 18.74
N ALA A 609 -27.36 5.84 19.12
CA ALA A 609 -28.24 5.00 18.33
C ALA A 609 -29.64 5.62 18.27
N HIS A 610 -30.25 5.51 17.11
CA HIS A 610 -31.64 5.83 16.89
C HIS A 610 -32.27 4.71 16.07
N VAL A 611 -33.28 4.06 16.63
CA VAL A 611 -34.06 3.02 15.98
C VAL A 611 -35.53 3.39 16.07
N THR A 612 -36.23 3.24 14.96
CA THR A 612 -37.67 3.41 14.86
C THR A 612 -38.26 2.20 14.15
N ALA A 613 -39.19 1.53 14.81
CA ALA A 613 -40.06 0.52 14.22
C ALA A 613 -41.48 1.08 14.27
N ASP A 614 -42.02 1.42 13.11
CA ASP A 614 -43.31 2.12 13.04
C ASP A 614 -44.41 1.31 13.73
N LEU A 615 -45.30 1.99 14.45
CA LEU A 615 -46.33 1.39 15.30
C LEU A 615 -45.82 0.46 16.44
N ILE A 616 -44.52 0.25 16.64
CA ILE A 616 -44.02 -0.69 17.65
C ILE A 616 -43.22 0.02 18.73
N LEU A 617 -42.05 0.56 18.38
CA LEU A 617 -41.13 1.13 19.36
C LEU A 617 -40.20 2.18 18.74
N THR A 618 -39.75 3.10 19.59
CA THR A 618 -38.58 3.94 19.36
C THR A 618 -37.52 3.65 20.40
N LEU A 619 -36.28 3.39 19.98
CA LEU A 619 -35.12 3.25 20.86
C LEU A 619 -34.09 4.32 20.51
N ARG A 620 -33.88 5.28 21.41
CA ARG A 620 -32.98 6.44 21.14
C ARG A 620 -32.13 6.84 22.33
N GLY A 621 -30.96 7.41 22.05
CA GLY A 621 -30.06 7.97 23.06
C GLY A 621 -28.58 7.71 22.79
N ARG A 622 -27.75 7.87 23.82
CA ARG A 622 -26.29 7.69 23.74
C ARG A 622 -25.89 6.29 24.18
N LEU A 623 -25.03 5.65 23.39
CA LEU A 623 -24.42 4.35 23.71
C LEU A 623 -23.28 4.49 24.73
N GLY A 624 -22.57 5.63 24.75
CA GLY A 624 -21.40 5.83 25.60
C GLY A 624 -20.12 5.22 25.00
N PRO A 625 -19.03 5.09 25.78
CA PRO A 625 -17.83 4.38 25.33
C PRO A 625 -18.14 2.90 25.04
N GLY A 626 -17.44 2.30 24.08
CA GLY A 626 -17.65 0.92 23.66
C GLY A 626 -16.34 0.14 23.59
N LEU A 627 -16.29 -1.01 24.26
CA LEU A 627 -15.16 -1.94 24.23
C LEU A 627 -15.21 -2.76 22.93
N PRO A 628 -14.15 -2.79 22.10
CA PRO A 628 -14.14 -3.57 20.87
C PRO A 628 -14.10 -5.08 21.17
N LEU A 629 -14.88 -5.86 20.44
CA LEU A 629 -14.85 -7.33 20.46
C LEU A 629 -15.17 -7.90 19.07
N SER A 630 -14.89 -9.19 18.86
CA SER A 630 -15.47 -9.92 17.74
C SER A 630 -16.97 -10.09 17.97
N ASP A 631 -17.79 -9.83 16.95
CA ASP A 631 -19.24 -10.03 17.08
C ASP A 631 -19.54 -11.52 17.33
N PRO A 632 -20.29 -11.89 18.39
CA PRO A 632 -20.55 -13.29 18.72
C PRO A 632 -21.65 -13.92 17.84
N GLY A 633 -22.33 -13.13 17.02
CA GLY A 633 -23.50 -13.55 16.25
C GLY A 633 -24.75 -13.75 17.13
N LEU A 634 -25.82 -14.23 16.50
CA LEU A 634 -27.13 -14.38 17.13
C LEU A 634 -27.57 -15.85 17.12
N VAL A 635 -28.13 -16.32 18.24
CA VAL A 635 -28.77 -17.63 18.34
C VAL A 635 -30.21 -17.37 18.77
N GLY A 636 -31.16 -17.77 17.93
CA GLY A 636 -32.59 -17.63 18.19
C GLY A 636 -33.22 -19.01 18.39
N TYR A 637 -34.17 -19.09 19.33
CA TYR A 637 -35.02 -20.26 19.52
C TYR A 637 -36.47 -19.89 19.20
N ALA A 638 -37.16 -20.71 18.41
CA ALA A 638 -38.58 -20.55 18.13
C ALA A 638 -39.31 -21.87 18.36
N ARG A 639 -40.64 -21.83 18.51
CA ARG A 639 -41.47 -23.03 18.64
C ARG A 639 -42.37 -23.17 17.42
N GLU A 640 -42.38 -24.35 16.82
CA GLU A 640 -43.22 -24.67 15.68
C GLU A 640 -43.63 -26.14 15.73
N GLY A 641 -44.93 -26.44 15.56
CA GLY A 641 -45.42 -27.82 15.54
C GLY A 641 -45.09 -28.67 16.78
N GLY A 642 -44.90 -28.05 17.95
CA GLY A 642 -44.48 -28.74 19.18
C GLY A 642 -42.97 -28.97 19.32
N ALA A 643 -42.16 -28.70 18.28
CA ALA A 643 -40.71 -28.77 18.32
C ALA A 643 -40.08 -27.39 18.61
N VAL A 644 -38.86 -27.40 19.16
CA VAL A 644 -38.03 -26.20 19.33
C VAL A 644 -37.07 -26.11 18.16
N LEU A 645 -37.11 -25.01 17.42
CA LEU A 645 -36.20 -24.70 16.33
C LEU A 645 -35.06 -23.81 16.82
N ARG A 646 -33.85 -24.07 16.34
CA ARG A 646 -32.65 -23.26 16.58
C ARG A 646 -32.21 -22.58 15.30
N SER A 647 -32.19 -21.26 15.29
CA SER A 647 -31.59 -20.43 14.24
C SER A 647 -30.24 -19.88 14.67
N CYS A 648 -29.32 -19.73 13.72
CA CYS A 648 -27.97 -19.21 13.95
C CYS A 648 -27.61 -18.16 12.91
N VAL A 649 -27.20 -16.99 13.36
CA VAL A 649 -26.59 -15.95 12.53
C VAL A 649 -25.11 -15.94 12.83
N ARG A 650 -24.32 -16.53 11.93
CA ARG A 650 -22.87 -16.45 11.99
C ARG A 650 -22.44 -15.09 11.49
N THR A 651 -21.48 -14.47 12.15
CA THR A 651 -21.03 -13.12 11.81
C THR A 651 -19.51 -13.09 11.63
N ARG A 652 -19.05 -12.21 10.74
CA ARG A 652 -17.65 -11.82 10.60
C ARG A 652 -17.59 -10.30 10.62
N GLY A 653 -16.88 -9.78 11.62
CA GLY A 653 -16.69 -8.35 11.83
C GLY A 653 -16.53 -8.00 13.30
N ARG A 654 -16.26 -6.73 13.58
CA ARG A 654 -16.08 -6.22 14.95
C ARG A 654 -17.36 -5.57 15.45
N ALA A 655 -17.68 -5.83 16.71
CA ALA A 655 -18.72 -5.16 17.47
C ALA A 655 -18.10 -4.33 18.60
N ARG A 656 -18.94 -3.48 19.20
CA ARG A 656 -18.62 -2.71 20.40
C ARG A 656 -19.62 -3.02 21.50
N LEU A 657 -19.10 -3.41 22.66
CA LEU A 657 -19.88 -3.61 23.87
C LEU A 657 -19.94 -2.30 24.66
N HIS A 658 -21.16 -1.83 24.88
CA HIS A 658 -21.49 -0.64 25.64
C HIS A 658 -22.14 -1.05 26.96
N ALA A 659 -21.47 -0.78 28.08
CA ALA A 659 -22.03 -1.00 29.41
C ALA A 659 -22.88 0.20 29.84
N ALA A 660 -24.07 -0.05 30.37
CA ALA A 660 -25.00 0.95 30.90
C ALA A 660 -25.26 2.17 29.96
N PRO A 661 -25.69 1.94 28.70
CA PRO A 661 -26.00 3.02 27.77
C PRO A 661 -27.18 3.88 28.27
N SER A 662 -27.20 5.16 27.91
CA SER A 662 -28.31 6.08 28.24
C SER A 662 -29.44 6.01 27.20
N LEU A 663 -29.62 4.85 26.56
CA LEU A 663 -30.69 4.59 25.62
C LEU A 663 -32.01 4.44 26.37
N ARG A 664 -33.11 4.85 25.73
CA ARG A 664 -34.46 4.64 26.23
C ARG A 664 -35.32 4.01 25.15
N LEU A 665 -35.97 2.90 25.50
CA LEU A 665 -37.02 2.28 24.70
C LEU A 665 -38.34 2.93 25.08
N VAL A 666 -39.09 3.38 24.09
CA VAL A 666 -40.46 3.89 24.24
C VAL A 666 -41.34 3.06 23.31
N VAL A 667 -42.37 2.44 23.87
CA VAL A 667 -43.36 1.70 23.08
C VAL A 667 -44.40 2.69 22.57
N GLU A 668 -44.89 2.50 21.34
CA GLU A 668 -45.86 3.43 20.75
C GLU A 668 -47.15 3.48 21.61
N PRO A 669 -47.53 4.62 22.22
CA PRO A 669 -48.53 4.65 23.31
C PRO A 669 -49.95 4.20 22.94
N ARG A 670 -50.33 4.23 21.67
CA ARG A 670 -51.69 3.88 21.19
C ARG A 670 -51.72 2.77 20.15
N SER A 671 -50.60 2.08 19.95
CA SER A 671 -50.55 1.00 18.97
C SER A 671 -51.25 -0.26 19.49
N ALA A 672 -52.11 -0.83 18.65
CA ALA A 672 -52.71 -2.15 18.83
C ALA A 672 -51.86 -3.27 18.17
N HIS A 673 -50.60 -2.98 17.83
CA HIS A 673 -49.70 -3.96 17.22
C HIS A 673 -49.33 -5.03 18.27
N PRO A 674 -49.47 -6.34 18.00
CA PRO A 674 -49.23 -7.40 18.99
C PRO A 674 -47.84 -7.35 19.64
N LEU A 675 -46.81 -7.05 18.84
CA LEU A 675 -45.45 -6.88 19.36
C LEU A 675 -45.31 -5.65 20.29
N ALA A 676 -46.08 -4.58 20.08
CA ALA A 676 -46.09 -3.41 20.97
C ALA A 676 -46.74 -3.78 22.31
N ASP A 677 -47.89 -4.46 22.29
CA ASP A 677 -48.57 -4.95 23.50
C ASP A 677 -47.63 -5.84 24.32
N ARG A 678 -46.93 -6.75 23.64
CA ARG A 678 -45.95 -7.64 24.26
C ARG A 678 -44.79 -6.90 24.93
N LEU A 679 -44.30 -5.81 24.33
CA LEU A 679 -43.25 -4.98 24.94
C LEU A 679 -43.77 -4.27 26.21
N ARG A 680 -45.05 -3.88 26.25
CA ARG A 680 -45.68 -3.30 27.45
C ARG A 680 -45.87 -4.36 28.54
N GLU A 681 -46.33 -5.56 28.19
CA GLU A 681 -46.45 -6.70 29.12
C GLU A 681 -45.09 -7.06 29.76
N LEU A 682 -44.01 -6.98 28.99
CA LEU A 682 -42.64 -7.18 29.47
C LEU A 682 -42.10 -6.01 30.32
N GLY A 683 -42.84 -4.90 30.42
CA GLY A 683 -42.44 -3.71 31.17
C GLY A 683 -41.26 -2.97 30.54
N LEU A 684 -41.15 -2.99 29.20
CA LEU A 684 -40.04 -2.35 28.48
C LEU A 684 -40.31 -0.89 28.10
N ASP A 685 -41.54 -0.41 28.26
CA ASP A 685 -41.85 1.00 28.00
C ASP A 685 -41.15 1.93 29.00
N GLY A 686 -40.41 2.91 28.48
CA GLY A 686 -39.53 3.80 29.26
C GLY A 686 -38.26 3.13 29.80
N ALA A 687 -38.03 1.85 29.55
CA ALA A 687 -36.91 1.10 30.10
C ALA A 687 -35.56 1.50 29.46
N ARG A 688 -34.49 1.28 30.23
CA ARG A 688 -33.10 1.46 29.77
C ARG A 688 -32.42 0.10 29.67
N PRO A 689 -31.63 -0.15 28.62
CA PRO A 689 -30.88 -1.40 28.53
C PRO A 689 -29.69 -1.40 29.51
N LEU A 690 -29.39 -2.58 30.05
CA LEU A 690 -28.22 -2.82 30.89
C LEU A 690 -26.92 -2.77 30.09
N LEU A 691 -26.96 -3.28 28.86
CA LEU A 691 -25.84 -3.28 27.92
C LEU A 691 -26.34 -3.34 26.48
N CYS A 692 -25.50 -2.84 25.57
CA CYS A 692 -25.72 -2.91 24.13
C CYS A 692 -24.51 -3.44 23.39
N LEU A 693 -24.74 -4.27 22.38
CA LEU A 693 -23.76 -4.62 21.37
C LEU A 693 -24.12 -3.87 20.09
N SER A 694 -23.23 -2.99 19.61
CA SER A 694 -23.39 -2.29 18.34
C SER A 694 -22.34 -2.76 17.34
N ALA A 695 -22.73 -2.91 16.09
CA ALA A 695 -21.80 -3.26 15.03
C ALA A 695 -22.23 -2.57 13.73
N THR A 696 -21.22 -2.12 12.98
CA THR A 696 -21.38 -1.55 11.65
C THR A 696 -20.57 -2.41 10.68
N THR A 697 -21.01 -2.52 9.44
CA THR A 697 -20.30 -3.25 8.38
C THR A 697 -19.99 -4.71 8.72
N LEU A 698 -20.98 -5.47 9.21
CA LEU A 698 -20.84 -6.92 9.45
C LEU A 698 -21.16 -7.74 8.20
N GLN A 699 -20.41 -8.82 7.99
CA GLN A 699 -20.81 -9.91 7.11
C GLN A 699 -21.56 -10.96 7.91
N THR A 700 -22.65 -11.51 7.36
CA THR A 700 -23.43 -12.55 8.05
C THR A 700 -23.83 -13.72 7.15
N LEU A 701 -23.97 -14.88 7.78
CA LEU A 701 -24.59 -16.08 7.19
C LEU A 701 -25.75 -16.50 8.09
N ARG A 702 -26.93 -16.69 7.51
CA ARG A 702 -28.10 -17.21 8.23
C ARG A 702 -28.80 -18.29 7.42
N ASP A 703 -28.77 -19.51 7.92
CA ASP A 703 -29.46 -20.66 7.31
C ASP A 703 -30.87 -20.85 7.92
N THR A 704 -31.63 -21.83 7.43
CA THR A 704 -32.88 -22.30 8.05
C THR A 704 -32.63 -22.71 9.50
N ALA A 705 -33.60 -22.44 10.36
CA ALA A 705 -33.59 -23.01 11.70
C ALA A 705 -33.73 -24.53 11.63
N VAL A 706 -33.06 -25.21 12.56
CA VAL A 706 -33.05 -26.67 12.65
C VAL A 706 -33.74 -27.13 13.93
N PRO A 707 -34.55 -28.20 13.90
CA PRO A 707 -35.11 -28.78 15.11
C PRO A 707 -34.00 -29.17 16.09
N VAL A 708 -34.15 -28.74 17.34
CA VAL A 708 -33.32 -29.22 18.44
C VAL A 708 -33.72 -30.67 18.73
N PRO A 709 -32.77 -31.63 18.79
CA PRO A 709 -33.07 -32.99 19.19
C PRO A 709 -33.80 -33.04 20.54
N PRO A 710 -34.78 -33.94 20.74
CA PRO A 710 -35.37 -34.16 22.05
C PRO A 710 -34.28 -34.57 23.04
N GLY A 711 -34.34 -34.02 24.26
CA GLY A 711 -33.31 -34.18 25.29
C GLY A 711 -33.79 -34.77 26.60
#